data_AF-A0A1D6IQ71-F1
#
_entry.id   AF-A0A1D6IQ71-F1
#
_cell.length_a   1.000
_cell.length_b   1.000
_cell.length_c   1.000
_cell.angle_alpha   90.00
_cell.angle_beta   90.00
_cell.angle_gamma   90.00
#
_symmetry.space_group_name_H-M   'P 1'
#
loop_
_entity.id
_entity.type
_entity.pdbx_description
1 polymer ?
#
loop_
_entity_poly.entity_id
_entity_poly.type
_entity_poly.pdbx_seq_one_letter_code
_entity_poly.pdbx_strand_id
1 'polypeptide(L)'
;MAAANAPIAMREALTLTSLGIAPQFVTFTHVTMESEKYICVRETSPQNSVVIIDMAMPMQPLRRPITADSALMNPDARILALKAQIPGTTQDHLQIFNIEAKTKIKSHQMPEQVVFWKWITPKLLGLVTQTSVYHWSIEGDSEPTKMFDRTANLANNQIINYRCDPAEKWLVLIGIAPGAPERPQLVKGNMQLFSVDQQRSQALEAHAASFATFKVVGNENPSTLICFASKTTNAGQITSKLHVIELGAQPGKPGFSKKQADLFFPPDFQDDFPVAMQVSQKYGLIYVITKLGLLFVYDLETAAAVYRNRISPDPIFLTAESSSTGGFYAINRRGQVLHATVNDATVVPFVSGQLNNLELAVNLAKRANLPGAENLVVQRFQELFAQTKYKEAAELAAESPQGLLRTPETVAKFQSVPVQAGQTPPLLQYFGTLLTRGKLNAFESLELSRLVVNQNKKNLLENWLAEDKLECSEELGDLVKTVDNDLALKIYIKARATPKVVAAFAERREFDKILIYSKQVGYTPDYLFLLQTILRTDPQGAVNFALMMSQMEGGCPVDYNTITDLFLQRNMIREATAFLLDVLKPNLPDHAFLQTKVLEINLVTYPNVADAILANGMFSHYDRPRIAQLCEKAGLYLRALQHYSELPDIKRVIVNTHAIEPQALVEFFGTLSREWALECMKDLLLVNLRGNLQIVVQAAKEYSEQLGVDACIKLFEQFKSYEGLYFFLGSYLSSSEDPDIHFKYIEAAARTGQIKEVERVTRESNFYDAEKTKNFLMEAKLPDARPLINVCDRFGFVPDLTHYLYTNNMLRYIEGYVQKVNPGNAPLVVGQLLDDECPEDFIKGLILSVRSLLPVEPLVDECEKRNRLRLLTQFLEHLVSEGSQDVHVHNALGKIIIDSNNNPEHFLTTNPFYDSRVVGKYCEKRDPTLAVVAYRRGQCDDELINVTNKNSLFKLQARYVVERMDGDLWDKVLQPENEYRRQLIDQVVSTALPESKSPEQVSAAVKAFMTADLPHELIELLEKIVLQNSAFSGNFNLQNLLILTAIKADPSRVMDYVNRLDNFDGPAVGEVAVEAQLYEEAFAIFKKFNLNVQAVDVLLDNIRSIDRAEEFAFRVEEDAVWSQVAKAQLREGLVSEAIESFIRADDAAHFLDVIRAAEEANVYNDLVKYLLMVRQKAREPKVDGELIFAYAKIDRLSDIEEFILMPNVANLQNVGDRLYDEELYEA
;
A
#
# COMPACT_ATOMS: atom_id res chain seq x y z
N MET A 1 28.50 17.14 37.44
CA MET A 1 28.68 18.59 37.22
C MET A 1 29.88 18.77 36.30
N ALA A 2 29.69 19.30 35.08
CA ALA A 2 30.77 19.51 34.13
C ALA A 2 31.60 20.74 34.54
N ALA A 3 32.93 20.65 34.44
CA ALA A 3 33.83 21.78 34.63
C ALA A 3 33.50 22.91 33.65
N ALA A 4 33.60 24.17 34.08
CA ALA A 4 33.12 25.35 33.37
C ALA A 4 33.67 25.56 31.94
N ASN A 5 34.69 24.81 31.51
CA ASN A 5 35.32 24.89 30.19
C ASN A 5 35.41 23.53 29.46
N ALA A 6 34.55 22.55 29.75
CA ALA A 6 34.62 21.25 29.10
C ALA A 6 34.30 21.35 27.58
N PRO A 7 35.02 20.61 26.71
CA PRO A 7 34.78 20.59 25.25
C PRO A 7 33.54 19.78 24.87
N ILE A 8 33.01 18.98 25.80
CA ILE A 8 31.79 18.17 25.64
C ILE A 8 30.73 18.69 26.61
N ALA A 9 29.54 18.99 26.09
CA ALA A 9 28.35 19.31 26.86
C ALA A 9 27.57 18.01 27.13
N MET A 10 27.37 17.70 28.41
CA MET A 10 26.54 16.59 28.87
C MET A 10 25.26 17.14 29.49
N ARG A 11 24.11 16.67 29.03
CA ARG A 11 22.80 16.95 29.66
C ARG A 11 22.07 15.65 29.97
N GLU A 12 21.35 15.61 31.09
CA GLU A 12 20.36 14.56 31.31
C GLU A 12 19.11 14.94 30.51
N ALA A 13 18.74 14.11 29.53
CA ALA A 13 17.59 14.36 28.68
C ALA A 13 16.29 13.96 29.40
N LEU A 14 16.28 12.81 30.06
CA LEU A 14 15.20 12.31 30.90
C LEU A 14 15.69 11.17 31.81
N THR A 15 14.84 10.76 32.74
CA THR A 15 15.04 9.56 33.55
C THR A 15 13.91 8.58 33.28
N LEU A 16 14.20 7.33 32.87
CA LEU A 16 13.17 6.34 32.54
C LEU A 16 12.27 6.01 33.75
N THR A 17 12.84 6.01 34.96
CA THR A 17 12.10 5.73 36.19
C THR A 17 11.08 6.81 36.53
N SER A 18 11.28 8.07 36.11
CA SER A 18 10.28 9.14 36.32
C SER A 18 9.08 9.03 35.38
N LEU A 19 9.20 8.25 34.29
CA LEU A 19 8.12 7.94 33.35
C LEU A 19 7.30 6.70 33.76
N GLY A 20 7.52 6.20 34.98
CA GLY A 20 6.84 5.03 35.53
C GLY A 20 7.37 3.70 34.99
N ILE A 21 8.62 3.66 34.49
CA ILE A 21 9.31 2.41 34.16
C ILE A 21 9.94 1.84 35.43
N ALA A 22 9.63 0.58 35.76
CA ALA A 22 10.23 -0.06 36.94
C ALA A 22 11.75 -0.27 36.75
N PRO A 23 12.59 -0.03 37.79
CA PRO A 23 14.05 -0.17 37.69
C PRO A 23 14.53 -1.54 37.19
N GLN A 24 13.80 -2.61 37.49
CA GLN A 24 14.11 -3.97 37.02
C GLN A 24 14.10 -4.11 35.48
N PHE A 25 13.33 -3.27 34.78
CA PHE A 25 13.25 -3.27 33.32
C PHE A 25 14.31 -2.37 32.69
N VAL A 26 15.13 -1.65 33.46
CA VAL A 26 16.22 -0.81 32.94
C VAL A 26 17.48 -1.65 32.70
N THR A 27 17.38 -2.55 31.74
CA THR A 27 18.45 -3.49 31.37
C THR A 27 18.56 -3.63 29.85
N PHE A 28 19.71 -4.11 29.36
CA PHE A 28 19.97 -4.30 27.93
C PHE A 28 18.95 -5.22 27.23
N THR A 29 18.31 -6.14 27.96
CA THR A 29 17.32 -7.08 27.42
C THR A 29 15.90 -6.52 27.33
N HIS A 30 15.64 -5.38 27.98
CA HIS A 30 14.30 -4.79 28.07
C HIS A 30 14.25 -3.39 27.44
N VAL A 31 15.35 -2.65 27.42
CA VAL A 31 15.43 -1.29 26.84
C VAL A 31 16.20 -1.34 25.53
N THR A 32 15.60 -0.78 24.47
CA THR A 32 16.22 -0.59 23.17
C THR A 32 16.09 0.87 22.73
N MET A 33 17.11 1.37 22.03
CA MET A 33 17.13 2.71 21.45
C MET A 33 18.02 2.66 20.22
N GLU A 34 17.37 2.73 19.06
CA GLU A 34 18.00 2.53 17.75
C GLU A 34 18.41 3.85 17.11
N SER A 35 17.79 4.95 17.54
CA SER A 35 18.10 6.32 17.11
C SER A 35 17.82 7.31 18.25
N GLU A 36 18.09 8.59 17.99
CA GLU A 36 17.71 9.69 18.88
C GLU A 36 16.21 9.94 19.02
N LYS A 37 15.35 9.25 18.22
CA LYS A 37 13.91 9.52 18.17
C LYS A 37 13.09 8.72 19.17
N TYR A 38 13.43 7.45 19.39
CA TYR A 38 12.58 6.54 20.16
C TYR A 38 13.38 5.69 21.15
N ILE A 39 12.85 5.58 22.36
CA ILE A 39 13.26 4.56 23.34
C ILE A 39 12.09 3.58 23.49
N CYS A 40 12.39 2.29 23.37
CA CYS A 40 11.41 1.23 23.53
C CYS A 40 11.77 0.40 24.77
N VAL A 41 10.80 0.21 25.66
CA VAL A 41 10.96 -0.53 26.91
C VAL A 41 9.93 -1.64 26.98
N ARG A 42 10.37 -2.86 27.25
CA ARG A 42 9.49 -4.00 27.50
C ARG A 42 9.27 -4.19 29.00
N GLU A 43 8.02 -4.25 29.42
CA GLU A 43 7.60 -4.54 30.79
C GLU A 43 6.85 -5.87 30.82
N THR A 44 7.08 -6.70 31.85
CA THR A 44 6.45 -8.03 31.98
C THR A 44 5.51 -8.17 33.17
N SER A 45 5.26 -7.10 33.92
CA SER A 45 4.38 -7.12 35.10
C SER A 45 3.73 -5.74 35.28
N PRO A 46 2.42 -5.64 35.58
CA PRO A 46 1.45 -6.74 35.83
C PRO A 46 0.91 -7.42 34.56
N GLN A 47 1.05 -6.78 33.39
CA GLN A 47 0.73 -7.35 32.08
C GLN A 47 1.90 -7.07 31.14
N ASN A 48 2.20 -8.01 30.23
CA ASN A 48 3.22 -7.79 29.19
C ASN A 48 2.84 -6.58 28.35
N SER A 49 3.72 -5.58 28.32
CA SER A 49 3.52 -4.37 27.55
C SER A 49 4.83 -3.84 26.97
N VAL A 50 4.71 -3.13 25.86
CA VAL A 50 5.79 -2.39 25.22
C VAL A 50 5.48 -0.91 25.37
N VAL A 51 6.40 -0.19 26.00
CA VAL A 51 6.35 1.25 26.24
C VAL A 51 7.26 1.95 25.25
N ILE A 52 6.69 2.84 24.43
CA ILE A 52 7.42 3.59 23.41
C ILE A 52 7.47 5.05 23.86
N ILE A 53 8.67 5.56 24.07
CA ILE A 53 8.96 6.93 24.46
C ILE A 53 9.43 7.67 23.21
N ASP A 54 8.62 8.60 22.73
CA ASP A 54 9.00 9.53 21.67
C ASP A 54 9.84 10.66 22.29
N MET A 55 11.09 10.81 21.85
CA MET A 55 12.02 11.81 22.40
C MET A 55 11.61 13.24 22.07
N ALA A 56 10.71 13.47 21.11
CA ALA A 56 10.09 14.76 20.89
C ALA A 56 9.00 15.08 21.94
N MET A 57 8.37 14.06 22.52
CA MET A 57 7.31 14.17 23.54
C MET A 57 7.51 13.17 24.69
N PRO A 58 8.63 13.24 25.42
CA PRO A 58 9.03 12.18 26.36
C PRO A 58 8.08 12.02 27.56
N MET A 59 7.30 13.06 27.87
CA MET A 59 6.36 13.06 29.00
C MET A 59 5.06 12.29 28.72
N GLN A 60 4.82 11.83 27.48
CA GLN A 60 3.62 11.08 27.09
C GLN A 60 4.01 9.72 26.48
N PRO A 61 4.54 8.78 27.27
CA PRO A 61 4.94 7.46 26.76
C PRO A 61 3.72 6.65 26.30
N LEU A 62 3.83 6.03 25.12
CA LEU A 62 2.80 5.17 24.56
C LEU A 62 2.95 3.74 25.10
N ARG A 63 2.05 3.30 25.98
CA ARG A 63 2.03 1.93 26.51
C ARG A 63 1.08 1.05 25.70
N ARG A 64 1.57 -0.05 25.14
CA ARG A 64 0.77 -1.00 24.33
C ARG A 64 0.84 -2.41 24.94
N PRO A 65 -0.29 -3.11 25.13
CA PRO A 65 -0.30 -4.48 25.64
C PRO A 65 0.17 -5.46 24.55
N ILE A 66 1.48 -5.58 24.39
CA ILE A 66 2.13 -6.42 23.37
C ILE A 66 2.98 -7.46 24.10
N THR A 67 2.76 -8.73 23.78
CA THR A 67 3.59 -9.85 24.26
C THR A 67 4.64 -10.16 23.19
N ALA A 68 5.89 -9.86 23.49
CA ALA A 68 7.05 -10.17 22.65
C ALA A 68 8.28 -10.34 23.56
N ASP A 69 9.29 -11.09 23.14
CA ASP A 69 10.57 -11.23 23.86
C ASP A 69 11.49 -10.05 23.60
N SER A 70 11.42 -9.46 22.41
CA SER A 70 12.18 -8.27 22.05
C SER A 70 11.35 -7.36 21.15
N ALA A 71 11.58 -6.05 21.29
CA ALA A 71 10.94 -5.01 20.50
C ALA A 71 11.96 -3.94 20.09
N LEU A 72 11.96 -3.56 18.81
CA LEU A 72 12.84 -2.53 18.24
C LEU A 72 12.02 -1.52 17.45
N MET A 73 12.12 -0.25 17.84
CA MET A 73 11.58 0.84 17.04
C MET A 73 12.49 1.12 15.85
N ASN A 74 11.88 1.39 14.70
CA ASN A 74 12.59 1.84 13.53
C ASN A 74 13.30 3.18 13.82
N PRO A 75 14.52 3.40 13.27
CA PRO A 75 15.29 4.63 13.52
C PRO A 75 14.54 5.92 13.15
N ASP A 76 13.69 5.88 12.13
CA ASP A 76 13.03 7.07 11.58
C ASP A 76 11.50 7.04 11.65
N ALA A 77 10.90 5.92 11.26
CA ALA A 77 9.46 5.77 11.12
C ALA A 77 8.80 5.17 12.37
N ARG A 78 7.47 5.29 12.49
CA ARG A 78 6.69 4.64 13.56
C ARG A 78 6.39 3.17 13.24
N ILE A 79 7.45 2.41 12.95
CA ILE A 79 7.42 0.99 12.65
C ILE A 79 8.08 0.24 13.81
N LEU A 80 7.42 -0.80 14.30
CA LEU A 80 7.86 -1.64 15.41
C LEU A 80 8.20 -3.03 14.90
N ALA A 81 9.43 -3.49 15.14
CA ALA A 81 9.80 -4.89 14.95
C ALA A 81 9.61 -5.63 16.28
N LEU A 82 8.93 -6.77 16.24
CA LEU A 82 8.63 -7.64 17.37
C LEU A 82 9.21 -9.04 17.12
N LYS A 83 9.85 -9.61 18.14
CA LYS A 83 10.33 -10.99 18.15
C LYS A 83 9.62 -11.73 19.28
N ALA A 84 8.98 -12.85 18.97
CA ALA A 84 8.37 -13.73 19.93
C ALA A 84 8.80 -15.18 19.66
N GLN A 85 9.27 -15.87 20.68
CA GLN A 85 9.60 -17.28 20.64
C GLN A 85 8.30 -18.08 20.62
N ILE A 86 8.21 -19.05 19.72
CA ILE A 86 7.04 -19.93 19.65
C ILE A 86 7.14 -20.94 20.81
N PRO A 87 6.16 -20.98 21.74
CA PRO A 87 6.18 -21.90 22.88
C PRO A 87 6.42 -23.35 22.44
N GLY A 88 7.36 -24.04 23.09
CA GLY A 88 7.71 -25.43 22.77
C GLY A 88 8.70 -25.63 21.61
N THR A 89 9.17 -24.55 20.96
CA THR A 89 10.20 -24.64 19.91
C THR A 89 11.39 -23.73 20.18
N THR A 90 12.49 -23.95 19.46
CA THR A 90 13.66 -23.07 19.42
C THR A 90 13.57 -22.00 18.31
N GLN A 91 12.43 -21.91 17.63
CA GLN A 91 12.21 -20.99 16.51
C GLN A 91 11.63 -19.66 16.98
N ASP A 92 12.12 -18.57 16.40
CA ASP A 92 11.64 -17.22 16.65
C ASP A 92 10.67 -16.77 15.54
N HIS A 93 9.52 -16.24 15.94
CA HIS A 93 8.59 -15.57 15.05
C HIS A 93 8.86 -14.06 15.07
N LEU A 94 9.23 -13.52 13.91
CA LEU A 94 9.50 -12.10 13.71
C LEU A 94 8.31 -11.43 13.04
N GLN A 95 7.91 -10.27 13.55
CA GLN A 95 6.82 -9.46 13.00
C GLN A 95 7.24 -7.99 12.89
N ILE A 96 6.90 -7.35 11.78
CA ILE A 96 7.07 -5.91 11.58
C ILE A 96 5.69 -5.29 11.50
N PHE A 97 5.42 -4.34 12.39
CA PHE A 97 4.11 -3.73 12.59
C PHE A 97 4.19 -2.21 12.41
N ASN A 98 3.27 -1.65 11.62
CA ASN A 98 3.13 -0.21 11.50
C ASN A 98 2.21 0.30 12.62
N ILE A 99 2.74 1.12 13.53
CA ILE A 99 1.98 1.59 14.69
C ILE A 99 0.86 2.55 14.28
N GLU A 100 1.10 3.41 13.29
CA GLU A 100 0.12 4.41 12.84
C GLU A 100 -1.01 3.77 12.04
N ALA A 101 -0.65 2.93 11.06
CA ALA A 101 -1.63 2.23 10.24
C ALA A 101 -2.34 1.09 10.99
N LYS A 102 -1.80 0.66 12.15
CA LYS A 102 -2.26 -0.51 12.92
C LYS A 102 -2.29 -1.80 12.10
N THR A 103 -1.40 -1.91 11.11
CA THR A 103 -1.32 -3.06 10.21
C THR A 103 0.00 -3.80 10.38
N LYS A 104 -0.05 -5.12 10.24
CA LYS A 104 1.14 -5.96 10.09
C LYS A 104 1.72 -5.71 8.69
N ILE A 105 2.98 -5.31 8.61
CA ILE A 105 3.70 -5.12 7.34
C ILE A 105 4.22 -6.48 6.87
N LYS A 106 5.01 -7.16 7.71
CA LYS A 106 5.65 -8.45 7.37
C LYS A 106 5.70 -9.38 8.58
N SER A 107 5.74 -10.67 8.33
CA SER A 107 6.02 -11.70 9.34
C SER A 107 6.86 -12.81 8.74
N HIS A 108 7.81 -13.34 9.51
CA HIS A 108 8.66 -14.43 9.09
C HIS A 108 9.02 -15.32 10.30
N GLN A 109 9.05 -16.64 10.09
CA GLN A 109 9.46 -17.61 11.11
C GLN A 109 10.89 -18.04 10.81
N MET A 110 11.82 -17.69 11.70
CA MET A 110 13.23 -18.01 11.52
C MET A 110 13.49 -19.49 11.81
N PRO A 111 14.33 -20.16 10.99
CA PRO A 111 14.65 -21.57 11.18
C PRO A 111 15.53 -21.81 12.42
N GLU A 112 16.36 -20.82 12.78
CA GLU A 112 17.20 -20.80 13.96
C GLU A 112 16.83 -19.63 14.89
N GLN A 113 17.15 -19.77 16.17
CA GLN A 113 16.96 -18.70 17.15
C GLN A 113 17.79 -17.46 16.78
N VAL A 114 17.13 -16.30 16.77
CA VAL A 114 17.77 -15.00 16.59
C VAL A 114 18.29 -14.54 17.95
N VAL A 115 19.61 -14.61 18.11
CA VAL A 115 20.31 -14.25 19.36
C VAL A 115 20.53 -12.74 19.50
N PHE A 116 20.58 -12.02 18.37
CA PHE A 116 20.70 -10.58 18.33
C PHE A 116 20.10 -10.04 17.05
N TRP A 117 19.54 -8.83 17.11
CA TRP A 117 18.99 -8.15 15.96
C TRP A 117 19.01 -6.64 16.17
N LYS A 118 19.13 -5.90 15.09
CA LYS A 118 19.27 -4.44 15.12
C LYS A 118 18.83 -3.83 13.80
N TRP A 119 18.28 -2.62 13.83
CA TRP A 119 18.14 -1.83 12.62
C TRP A 119 19.52 -1.34 12.17
N ILE A 120 19.97 -1.82 11.01
CA ILE A 120 21.26 -1.38 10.43
C ILE A 120 21.06 -0.15 9.54
N THR A 121 19.91 -0.05 8.89
CA THR A 121 19.42 1.15 8.21
C THR A 121 17.93 1.33 8.54
N PRO A 122 17.31 2.48 8.24
CA PRO A 122 15.87 2.65 8.40
C PRO A 122 15.02 1.65 7.58
N LYS A 123 15.62 0.92 6.64
CA LYS A 123 14.93 -0.05 5.77
C LYS A 123 15.32 -1.51 6.03
N LEU A 124 16.50 -1.75 6.61
CA LEU A 124 17.05 -3.08 6.78
C LEU A 124 17.22 -3.45 8.25
N LEU A 125 16.74 -4.63 8.60
CA LEU A 125 16.94 -5.26 9.89
C LEU A 125 18.03 -6.33 9.78
N GLY A 126 19.11 -6.16 10.53
CA GLY A 126 20.14 -7.18 10.68
C GLY A 126 19.73 -8.20 11.72
N LEU A 127 19.67 -9.48 11.33
CA LEU A 127 19.33 -10.62 12.19
C LEU A 127 20.56 -11.48 12.37
N VAL A 128 20.89 -11.85 13.61
CA VAL A 128 22.04 -12.67 13.94
C VAL A 128 21.55 -13.92 14.64
N THR A 129 21.80 -15.06 14.02
CA THR A 129 21.53 -16.40 14.56
C THR A 129 22.79 -16.95 15.23
N GLN A 130 22.75 -18.18 15.73
CA GLN A 130 23.94 -18.81 16.31
C GLN A 130 25.04 -19.04 15.26
N THR A 131 24.67 -19.27 14.00
CA THR A 131 25.58 -19.68 12.92
C THR A 131 25.80 -18.60 11.86
N SER A 132 24.77 -17.80 11.52
CA SER A 132 24.83 -16.85 10.39
C SER A 132 24.20 -15.50 10.68
N VAL A 133 24.50 -14.52 9.82
CA VAL A 133 23.90 -13.17 9.81
C VAL A 133 23.02 -13.01 8.58
N TYR A 134 21.84 -12.44 8.76
CA TYR A 134 20.84 -12.19 7.73
C TYR A 134 20.44 -10.72 7.69
N HIS A 135 20.00 -10.25 6.53
CA HIS A 135 19.37 -8.94 6.33
C HIS A 135 17.91 -9.14 5.94
N TRP A 136 17.01 -8.43 6.59
CA TRP A 136 15.59 -8.45 6.27
C TRP A 136 15.09 -7.04 5.95
N SER A 137 14.69 -6.83 4.69
CA SER A 137 14.15 -5.55 4.24
C SER A 137 12.69 -5.40 4.61
N ILE A 138 12.30 -4.19 5.00
CA ILE A 138 10.87 -3.83 5.17
C ILE A 138 10.15 -3.62 3.84
N GLU A 139 10.89 -3.44 2.74
CA GLU A 139 10.33 -3.18 1.42
C GLU A 139 10.06 -4.50 0.66
N GLY A 140 8.88 -4.58 0.04
CA GLY A 140 8.40 -5.76 -0.71
C GLY A 140 8.20 -7.02 0.14
N ASP A 141 7.92 -8.14 -0.53
CA ASP A 141 7.66 -9.45 0.12
C ASP A 141 8.94 -10.28 0.34
N SER A 142 10.10 -9.62 0.41
CA SER A 142 11.41 -10.27 0.58
C SER A 142 11.53 -11.02 1.92
N GLU A 143 12.01 -12.26 1.88
CA GLU A 143 12.39 -13.01 3.08
C GLU A 143 13.77 -12.57 3.60
N PRO A 144 14.15 -12.90 4.84
CA PRO A 144 15.50 -12.63 5.35
C PRO A 144 16.59 -13.31 4.50
N THR A 145 17.48 -12.50 3.92
CA THR A 145 18.58 -12.96 3.08
C THR A 145 19.84 -13.19 3.90
N LYS A 146 20.44 -14.37 3.79
CA LYS A 146 21.72 -14.68 4.44
C LYS A 146 22.85 -13.83 3.84
N MET A 147 23.61 -13.14 4.68
CA MET A 147 24.74 -12.30 4.28
C MET A 147 26.08 -13.03 4.42
N PHE A 148 26.35 -13.61 5.60
CA PHE A 148 27.59 -14.36 5.86
C PHE A 148 27.46 -15.27 7.08
N ASP A 149 28.36 -16.25 7.18
CA ASP A 149 28.50 -17.14 8.33
C ASP A 149 29.38 -16.53 9.42
N ARG A 150 29.02 -16.75 10.68
CA ARG A 150 29.79 -16.30 11.85
C ARG A 150 31.11 -17.03 11.89
N THR A 151 32.20 -16.27 12.04
CA THR A 151 33.55 -16.85 12.18
C THR A 151 33.72 -17.54 13.54
N ALA A 152 34.62 -18.51 13.61
CA ALA A 152 34.87 -19.32 14.82
C ALA A 152 35.23 -18.49 16.07
N ASN A 153 35.86 -17.31 15.90
CA ASN A 153 36.16 -16.40 17.02
C ASN A 153 34.91 -15.79 17.67
N LEU A 154 33.75 -15.85 17.02
CA LEU A 154 32.48 -15.37 17.55
C LEU A 154 31.59 -16.53 18.03
N ALA A 155 32.04 -17.78 17.96
CA ALA A 155 31.28 -18.91 18.49
C ALA A 155 31.07 -18.75 20.01
N ASN A 156 29.83 -18.92 20.48
CA ASN A 156 29.43 -18.76 21.89
C ASN A 156 29.66 -17.37 22.51
N ASN A 157 30.00 -16.36 21.71
CA ASN A 157 30.06 -14.97 22.18
C ASN A 157 28.65 -14.38 22.33
N GLN A 158 28.46 -13.53 23.34
CA GLN A 158 27.30 -12.66 23.44
C GLN A 158 27.44 -11.54 22.42
N ILE A 159 26.57 -11.51 21.41
CA ILE A 159 26.55 -10.46 20.41
C ILE A 159 26.03 -9.16 21.05
N ILE A 160 26.77 -8.08 20.87
CA ILE A 160 26.46 -6.77 21.46
C ILE A 160 26.17 -5.70 20.41
N ASN A 161 26.67 -5.87 19.18
CA ASN A 161 26.42 -4.91 18.13
C ASN A 161 26.59 -5.52 16.73
N TYR A 162 25.87 -4.93 15.78
CA TYR A 162 25.98 -5.23 14.36
C TYR A 162 25.74 -3.93 13.57
N ARG A 163 26.65 -3.57 12.66
CA ARG A 163 26.56 -2.34 11.87
C ARG A 163 26.92 -2.59 10.41
N CYS A 164 26.39 -1.75 9.53
CA CYS A 164 26.84 -1.62 8.15
C CYS A 164 27.42 -0.22 7.91
N ASP A 165 28.26 -0.09 6.89
CA ASP A 165 28.66 1.23 6.41
C ASP A 165 27.51 1.88 5.61
N PRO A 166 27.55 3.21 5.37
CA PRO A 166 26.49 3.90 4.64
C PRO A 166 26.24 3.40 3.20
N ALA A 167 27.23 2.75 2.58
CA ALA A 167 27.10 2.16 1.25
C ALA A 167 26.64 0.69 1.28
N GLU A 168 26.42 0.11 2.46
CA GLU A 168 26.01 -1.29 2.69
C GLU A 168 26.99 -2.33 2.09
N LYS A 169 28.25 -1.95 1.90
CA LYS A 169 29.32 -2.78 1.32
C LYS A 169 30.17 -3.48 2.37
N TRP A 170 30.20 -2.96 3.59
CA TRP A 170 30.97 -3.46 4.71
C TRP A 170 30.07 -3.68 5.91
N LEU A 171 30.17 -4.87 6.49
CA LEU A 171 29.36 -5.31 7.63
C LEU A 171 30.29 -5.66 8.78
N VAL A 172 29.97 -5.24 10.00
CA VAL A 172 30.75 -5.57 11.19
C VAL A 172 29.86 -6.18 12.27
N LEU A 173 30.21 -7.38 12.72
CA LEU A 173 29.58 -8.08 13.83
C LEU A 173 30.51 -8.08 15.04
N ILE A 174 29.99 -7.73 16.21
CA ILE A 174 30.77 -7.59 17.44
C ILE A 174 30.15 -8.42 18.55
N GLY A 175 30.96 -9.26 19.17
CA GLY A 175 30.54 -10.10 20.30
C GLY A 175 31.60 -10.14 21.39
N ILE A 176 31.13 -10.26 22.63
CA ILE A 176 31.99 -10.36 23.81
C ILE A 176 31.93 -11.74 24.44
N ALA A 177 33.02 -12.14 25.06
CA ALA A 177 33.15 -13.37 25.84
C ALA A 177 33.78 -13.05 27.21
N PRO A 178 33.57 -13.90 28.22
CA PRO A 178 34.31 -13.81 29.48
C PRO A 178 35.82 -13.73 29.23
N GLY A 179 36.54 -13.04 30.12
CA GLY A 179 38.00 -12.95 30.05
C GLY A 179 38.69 -14.30 30.17
N ALA A 180 40.01 -14.31 29.97
CA ALA A 180 40.81 -15.51 30.23
C ALA A 180 40.60 -15.99 31.69
N PRO A 181 40.71 -17.31 31.97
CA PRO A 181 40.49 -17.86 33.30
C PRO A 181 41.30 -17.17 34.41
N GLU A 182 42.47 -16.62 34.07
CA GLU A 182 43.37 -15.88 34.96
C GLU A 182 42.83 -14.51 35.38
N ARG A 183 41.98 -13.87 34.56
CA ARG A 183 41.38 -12.56 34.84
C ARG A 183 39.98 -12.48 34.20
N PRO A 184 38.98 -13.22 34.75
CA PRO A 184 37.66 -13.36 34.12
C PRO A 184 36.88 -12.05 34.03
N GLN A 185 37.22 -11.05 34.87
CA GLN A 185 36.59 -9.73 34.85
C GLN A 185 36.96 -8.90 33.60
N LEU A 186 38.10 -9.18 32.96
CA LEU A 186 38.54 -8.49 31.75
C LEU A 186 37.94 -9.16 30.51
N VAL A 187 36.74 -8.71 30.12
CA VAL A 187 35.96 -9.22 29.00
C VAL A 187 36.78 -9.23 27.70
N LYS A 188 36.72 -10.34 26.94
CA LYS A 188 37.33 -10.45 25.60
C LYS A 188 36.34 -9.96 24.53
N GLY A 189 36.79 -9.08 23.65
CA GLY A 189 36.00 -8.58 22.51
C GLY A 189 36.46 -9.19 21.20
N ASN A 190 35.54 -9.79 20.45
CA ASN A 190 35.77 -10.34 19.13
C ASN A 190 34.88 -9.63 18.10
N MET A 191 35.43 -9.45 16.91
CA MET A 191 34.83 -8.75 15.79
C MET A 191 35.01 -9.57 14.52
N GLN A 192 34.02 -9.50 13.64
CA GLN A 192 34.08 -10.02 12.28
C GLN A 192 33.72 -8.88 11.33
N LEU A 193 34.68 -8.49 10.49
CA LEU A 193 34.49 -7.53 9.42
C LEU A 193 34.27 -8.29 8.11
N PHE A 194 33.18 -8.04 7.42
CA PHE A 194 32.81 -8.70 6.17
C PHE A 194 32.69 -7.69 5.04
N SER A 195 33.27 -8.04 3.88
CA SER A 195 33.10 -7.29 2.63
C SER A 195 32.05 -7.96 1.78
N VAL A 196 30.96 -7.24 1.46
CA VAL A 196 29.88 -7.73 0.59
C VAL A 196 30.38 -7.91 -0.84
N ASP A 197 31.16 -6.96 -1.35
CA ASP A 197 31.70 -7.04 -2.72
C ASP A 197 32.68 -8.21 -2.90
N GLN A 198 33.51 -8.50 -1.87
CA GLN A 198 34.51 -9.58 -1.96
C GLN A 198 34.01 -10.92 -1.41
N GLN A 199 32.86 -10.96 -0.75
CA GLN A 199 32.32 -12.14 -0.05
C GLN A 199 33.36 -12.77 0.90
N ARG A 200 34.10 -11.94 1.63
CA ARG A 200 35.18 -12.37 2.54
C ARG A 200 35.04 -11.77 3.93
N SER A 201 35.32 -12.60 4.94
CA SER A 201 35.34 -12.21 6.35
C SER A 201 36.77 -12.08 6.87
N GLN A 202 36.99 -11.11 7.75
CA GLN A 202 38.20 -10.94 8.53
C GLN A 202 37.85 -10.95 10.03
N ALA A 203 38.43 -11.90 10.77
CA ALA A 203 38.31 -11.98 12.22
C ALA A 203 39.32 -11.03 12.89
N LEU A 204 38.85 -10.21 13.83
CA LEU A 204 39.65 -9.23 14.56
C LEU A 204 39.29 -9.25 16.05
N GLU A 205 40.20 -8.81 16.92
CA GLU A 205 39.92 -8.64 18.35
C GLU A 205 39.60 -7.17 18.63
N ALA A 206 38.33 -6.88 18.91
CA ALA A 206 37.85 -5.55 19.30
C ALA A 206 36.55 -5.63 20.09
N HIS A 207 36.34 -4.63 20.95
CA HIS A 207 35.18 -4.53 21.82
C HIS A 207 34.10 -3.62 21.25
N ALA A 208 34.49 -2.60 20.48
CA ALA A 208 33.56 -1.66 19.86
C ALA A 208 34.10 -1.18 18.52
N ALA A 209 33.22 -0.98 17.54
CA ALA A 209 33.57 -0.46 16.23
C ALA A 209 32.44 0.41 15.66
N SER A 210 32.82 1.31 14.75
CA SER A 210 31.88 2.13 13.98
C SER A 210 32.50 2.49 12.63
N PHE A 211 31.67 2.63 11.61
CA PHE A 211 32.08 3.17 10.32
C PHE A 211 32.05 4.70 10.34
N ALA A 212 32.84 5.29 9.45
CA ALA A 212 32.83 6.71 9.20
C ALA A 212 33.17 7.03 7.74
N THR A 213 32.77 8.21 7.28
CA THR A 213 33.13 8.71 5.95
C THR A 213 34.05 9.91 6.11
N PHE A 214 35.21 9.87 5.45
CA PHE A 214 36.19 10.95 5.54
C PHE A 214 36.70 11.35 4.16
N LYS A 215 36.63 12.63 3.84
CA LYS A 215 37.15 13.14 2.56
C LYS A 215 38.63 13.43 2.68
N VAL A 216 39.45 12.55 2.09
CA VAL A 216 40.90 12.74 1.99
C VAL A 216 41.20 13.87 1.01
N VAL A 217 42.13 14.77 1.37
CA VAL A 217 42.56 15.87 0.51
C VAL A 217 43.12 15.33 -0.81
N GLY A 218 42.58 15.79 -1.94
CA GLY A 218 42.95 15.33 -3.28
C GLY A 218 42.06 14.22 -3.86
N ASN A 219 41.16 13.62 -3.06
CA ASN A 219 40.13 12.71 -3.57
C ASN A 219 38.81 13.43 -3.84
N GLU A 220 38.16 13.06 -4.95
CA GLU A 220 36.82 13.54 -5.29
C GLU A 220 35.74 12.93 -4.36
N ASN A 221 35.81 11.61 -4.16
CA ASN A 221 34.85 10.85 -3.35
C ASN A 221 35.37 10.65 -1.91
N PRO A 222 34.47 10.64 -0.90
CA PRO A 222 34.84 10.30 0.47
C PRO A 222 35.33 8.85 0.60
N SER A 223 36.34 8.64 1.43
CA SER A 223 36.84 7.31 1.81
C SER A 223 35.98 6.72 2.94
N THR A 224 35.67 5.42 2.87
CA THR A 224 35.02 4.69 3.95
C THR A 224 36.07 4.24 4.96
N LEU A 225 35.93 4.66 6.22
CA LEU A 225 36.80 4.29 7.32
C LEU A 225 36.09 3.35 8.29
N ILE A 226 36.83 2.44 8.91
CA ILE A 226 36.41 1.71 10.11
C ILE A 226 37.26 2.13 11.30
N CYS A 227 36.58 2.52 12.37
CA CYS A 227 37.18 2.79 13.66
C CYS A 227 36.85 1.63 14.60
N PHE A 228 37.84 1.11 15.34
CA PHE A 228 37.57 0.09 16.35
C PHE A 228 38.51 0.20 17.55
N ALA A 229 37.96 -0.09 18.72
CA ALA A 229 38.63 -0.03 20.01
C ALA A 229 38.74 -1.44 20.60
N SER A 230 39.94 -1.78 21.07
CA SER A 230 40.23 -3.07 21.68
C SER A 230 40.96 -2.89 23.00
N LYS A 231 40.72 -3.83 23.92
CA LYS A 231 41.47 -3.97 25.17
C LYS A 231 41.83 -5.43 25.38
N THR A 232 43.04 -5.80 24.99
CA THR A 232 43.50 -7.19 24.96
C THR A 232 44.64 -7.40 25.94
N THR A 233 44.75 -8.62 26.46
CA THR A 233 45.91 -9.04 27.26
C THR A 233 46.80 -9.90 26.39
N ASN A 234 48.05 -9.48 26.20
CA ASN A 234 49.04 -10.26 25.47
C ASN A 234 50.27 -10.46 26.38
N ALA A 235 50.65 -11.72 26.62
CA ALA A 235 51.76 -12.09 27.51
C ALA A 235 51.73 -11.39 28.90
N GLY A 236 50.55 -11.24 29.50
CA GLY A 236 50.36 -10.59 30.81
C GLY A 236 50.32 -9.06 30.81
N GLN A 237 50.60 -8.39 29.67
CA GLN A 237 50.43 -6.95 29.51
C GLN A 237 49.07 -6.61 28.90
N ILE A 238 48.33 -5.70 29.55
CA ILE A 238 47.07 -5.17 29.04
C ILE A 238 47.38 -4.03 28.06
N THR A 239 47.01 -4.21 26.80
CA THR A 239 47.10 -3.18 25.76
C THR A 239 45.71 -2.72 25.37
N SER A 240 45.49 -1.41 25.33
CA SER A 240 44.20 -0.82 24.93
C SER A 240 44.42 0.15 23.77
N LYS A 241 43.86 -0.13 22.61
CA LYS A 241 44.12 0.62 21.38
C LYS A 241 42.84 1.03 20.66
N LEU A 242 42.91 2.17 20.00
CA LEU A 242 41.99 2.65 18.99
C LEU A 242 42.68 2.55 17.63
N HIS A 243 41.98 2.01 16.63
CA HIS A 243 42.45 1.92 15.25
C HIS A 243 41.49 2.65 14.33
N VAL A 244 42.02 3.36 13.32
CA VAL A 244 41.26 3.99 12.23
C VAL A 244 41.88 3.54 10.92
N ILE A 245 41.12 2.83 10.09
CA ILE A 245 41.60 2.17 8.87
C ILE A 245 40.67 2.48 7.70
N GLU A 246 41.24 2.73 6.52
CA GLU A 246 40.49 2.83 5.26
C GLU A 246 40.06 1.46 4.76
N LEU A 247 38.82 1.37 4.29
CA LEU A 247 38.26 0.17 3.67
C LEU A 247 38.08 0.40 2.17
N GLY A 248 38.51 -0.57 1.36
CA GLY A 248 38.29 -0.54 -0.10
C GLY A 248 39.10 0.52 -0.87
N ALA A 249 40.35 0.79 -0.46
CA ALA A 249 41.23 1.76 -1.12
C ALA A 249 41.35 1.51 -2.65
N GLN A 250 41.16 2.56 -3.46
CA GLN A 250 41.25 2.47 -4.92
C GLN A 250 42.71 2.59 -5.40
N PRO A 251 43.20 1.66 -6.26
CA PRO A 251 44.56 1.74 -6.80
C PRO A 251 44.78 3.06 -7.57
N GLY A 252 45.88 3.77 -7.27
CA GLY A 252 46.28 4.99 -7.99
C GLY A 252 45.70 6.32 -7.46
N LYS A 253 44.84 6.28 -6.43
CA LYS A 253 44.35 7.49 -5.73
C LYS A 253 44.99 7.61 -4.33
N PRO A 254 45.19 8.83 -3.80
CA PRO A 254 45.71 9.01 -2.44
C PRO A 254 44.71 8.43 -1.41
N GLY A 255 45.15 7.41 -0.66
CA GLY A 255 44.34 6.76 0.38
C GLY A 255 44.54 7.35 1.77
N PHE A 256 43.65 7.02 2.70
CA PHE A 256 43.77 7.39 4.10
C PHE A 256 44.79 6.48 4.82
N SER A 257 45.84 7.09 5.38
CA SER A 257 46.86 6.35 6.12
C SER A 257 46.28 5.77 7.42
N LYS A 258 46.48 4.48 7.69
CA LYS A 258 46.08 3.84 8.96
C LYS A 258 46.60 4.62 10.17
N LYS A 259 45.70 4.96 11.10
CA LYS A 259 46.03 5.61 12.39
C LYS A 259 45.76 4.67 13.56
N GLN A 260 46.50 4.89 14.65
CA GLN A 260 46.28 4.18 15.91
C GLN A 260 46.61 5.07 17.10
N ALA A 261 45.92 4.87 18.21
CA ALA A 261 46.16 5.58 19.47
C ALA A 261 45.90 4.67 20.68
N ASP A 262 46.53 4.98 21.81
CA ASP A 262 46.31 4.22 23.05
C ASP A 262 45.12 4.77 23.84
N LEU A 263 44.30 3.87 24.39
CA LEU A 263 43.18 4.19 25.29
C LEU A 263 43.67 4.07 26.74
N PHE A 264 43.82 5.20 27.42
CA PHE A 264 44.34 5.20 28.80
C PHE A 264 43.24 4.92 29.83
N PHE A 265 43.27 3.74 30.47
CA PHE A 265 42.39 3.40 31.59
C PHE A 265 43.09 3.72 32.92
N PRO A 266 42.47 4.55 33.80
CA PRO A 266 43.00 4.77 35.14
C PRO A 266 43.05 3.47 35.96
N PRO A 267 43.89 3.37 37.02
CA PRO A 267 44.03 2.17 37.85
C PRO A 267 42.70 1.62 38.39
N ASP A 268 41.77 2.49 38.78
CA ASP A 268 40.45 2.11 39.30
C ASP A 268 39.53 1.47 38.23
N PHE A 269 39.92 1.57 36.96
CA PHE A 269 39.16 1.10 35.78
C PHE A 269 39.96 0.07 34.97
N GLN A 270 40.91 -0.64 35.58
CA GLN A 270 41.75 -1.62 34.89
C GLN A 270 40.95 -2.74 34.22
N ASP A 271 39.84 -3.17 34.83
CA ASP A 271 38.94 -4.20 34.28
C ASP A 271 37.78 -3.63 33.44
N ASP A 272 37.71 -2.31 33.30
CA ASP A 272 36.72 -1.65 32.43
C ASP A 272 37.09 -1.84 30.96
N PHE A 273 36.12 -1.79 30.05
CA PHE A 273 36.34 -2.01 28.62
C PHE A 273 35.39 -1.17 27.76
N PRO A 274 35.75 -0.88 26.49
CA PRO A 274 34.86 -0.19 25.56
C PRO A 274 33.59 -1.00 25.31
N VAL A 275 32.41 -0.41 25.51
CA VAL A 275 31.11 -1.06 25.23
C VAL A 275 30.49 -0.53 23.95
N ALA A 276 30.73 0.74 23.64
CA ALA A 276 30.21 1.36 22.45
C ALA A 276 31.19 2.35 21.84
N MET A 277 31.05 2.51 20.53
CA MET A 277 31.76 3.51 19.75
C MET A 277 30.75 4.23 18.85
N GLN A 278 30.82 5.56 18.81
CA GLN A 278 30.06 6.40 17.90
C GLN A 278 31.02 7.35 17.20
N VAL A 279 30.74 7.71 15.95
CA VAL A 279 31.57 8.66 15.20
C VAL A 279 30.71 9.82 14.72
N SER A 280 31.08 11.03 15.13
CA SER A 280 30.46 12.26 14.65
C SER A 280 30.99 12.60 13.26
N GLN A 281 30.16 12.47 12.24
CA GLN A 281 30.51 12.97 10.90
C GLN A 281 30.63 14.50 10.88
N LYS A 282 29.81 15.20 11.67
CA LYS A 282 29.80 16.67 11.76
C LYS A 282 31.13 17.22 12.27
N TYR A 283 31.68 16.65 13.34
CA TYR A 283 32.92 17.14 13.96
C TYR A 283 34.17 16.35 13.54
N GLY A 284 34.00 15.18 12.94
CA GLY A 284 35.10 14.25 12.71
C GLY A 284 35.70 13.75 14.02
N LEU A 285 34.86 13.39 15.00
CA LEU A 285 35.29 12.93 16.32
C LEU A 285 34.78 11.51 16.59
N ILE A 286 35.61 10.70 17.24
CA ILE A 286 35.30 9.34 17.69
C ILE A 286 35.00 9.38 19.18
N TYR A 287 33.82 8.92 19.57
CA TYR A 287 33.40 8.73 20.95
C TYR A 287 33.52 7.25 21.32
N VAL A 288 34.37 6.93 22.29
CA VAL A 288 34.49 5.58 22.86
C VAL A 288 33.95 5.61 24.28
N ILE A 289 32.93 4.80 24.54
CA ILE A 289 32.20 4.78 25.81
C ILE A 289 32.42 3.43 26.46
N THR A 290 32.84 3.43 27.73
CA THR A 290 33.16 2.21 28.48
C THR A 290 32.00 1.76 29.36
N LYS A 291 32.07 0.52 29.83
CA LYS A 291 31.05 -0.08 30.71
C LYS A 291 30.85 0.72 31.99
N LEU A 292 31.93 1.16 32.64
CA LEU A 292 31.87 1.91 33.90
C LEU A 292 31.71 3.43 33.70
N GLY A 293 31.38 3.87 32.48
CA GLY A 293 30.98 5.24 32.21
C GLY A 293 32.12 6.21 31.93
N LEU A 294 33.29 5.73 31.49
CA LEU A 294 34.32 6.60 30.91
C LEU A 294 33.96 6.93 29.46
N LEU A 295 34.20 8.18 29.09
CA LEU A 295 34.13 8.68 27.72
C LEU A 295 35.55 9.04 27.27
N PHE A 296 35.96 8.51 26.14
CA PHE A 296 37.11 8.98 25.39
C PHE A 296 36.66 9.63 24.08
N VAL A 297 37.25 10.77 23.77
CA VAL A 297 37.00 11.52 22.54
C VAL A 297 38.32 11.63 21.79
N TYR A 298 38.34 11.16 20.55
CA TYR A 298 39.50 11.20 19.67
C TYR A 298 39.15 11.89 18.35
N ASP A 299 40.15 12.48 17.72
CA ASP A 299 40.02 12.98 16.35
C ASP A 299 40.01 11.83 15.33
N LEU A 300 39.10 11.87 14.36
CA LEU A 300 38.97 10.84 13.33
C LEU A 300 40.16 10.81 12.37
N GLU A 301 40.73 11.97 12.05
CA GLU A 301 41.78 12.11 11.03
C GLU A 301 43.16 11.69 11.54
N THR A 302 43.49 12.09 12.77
CA THR A 302 44.82 11.88 13.36
C THR A 302 44.84 10.82 14.45
N ALA A 303 43.68 10.38 14.95
CA ALA A 303 43.55 9.60 16.19
C ALA A 303 44.16 10.31 17.42
N ALA A 304 44.26 11.64 17.42
CA ALA A 304 44.70 12.41 18.58
C ALA A 304 43.63 12.44 19.69
N ALA A 305 44.03 12.30 20.95
CA ALA A 305 43.12 12.36 22.09
C ALA A 305 42.66 13.82 22.33
N VAL A 306 41.34 14.03 22.37
CA VAL A 306 40.70 15.34 22.56
C VAL A 306 40.16 15.50 23.98
N TYR A 307 39.46 14.50 24.50
CA TYR A 307 38.84 14.61 25.81
C TYR A 307 38.69 13.25 26.48
N ARG A 308 38.85 13.21 27.79
CA ARG A 308 38.57 12.03 28.61
C ARG A 308 37.88 12.45 29.90
N ASN A 309 36.77 11.80 30.25
CA ASN A 309 36.12 12.03 31.54
C ASN A 309 35.18 10.87 31.90
N ARG A 310 34.85 10.74 33.19
CA ARG A 310 33.76 9.87 33.64
C ARG A 310 32.43 10.62 33.51
N ILE A 311 31.55 10.11 32.67
CA ILE A 311 30.25 10.72 32.36
C ILE A 311 29.09 10.11 33.16
N SER A 312 29.25 8.89 33.67
CA SER A 312 28.24 8.22 34.49
C SER A 312 28.89 7.49 35.68
N PRO A 313 28.33 7.58 36.89
CA PRO A 313 28.76 6.75 38.01
C PRO A 313 28.27 5.29 37.84
N ASP A 314 27.09 5.12 37.22
CA ASP A 314 26.46 3.81 36.99
C ASP A 314 26.84 3.24 35.61
N PRO A 315 26.87 1.90 35.46
CA PRO A 315 27.25 1.28 34.19
C PRO A 315 26.33 1.67 33.03
N ILE A 316 26.94 2.03 31.90
CA ILE A 316 26.25 2.31 30.63
C ILE A 316 26.12 0.99 29.87
N PHE A 317 24.91 0.64 29.47
CA PHE A 317 24.65 -0.60 28.74
C PHE A 317 24.13 -0.38 27.32
N LEU A 318 23.64 0.82 27.00
CA LEU A 318 23.09 1.13 25.70
C LEU A 318 23.50 2.53 25.27
N THR A 319 23.81 2.68 23.98
CA THR A 319 24.08 3.99 23.36
C THR A 319 23.47 4.06 21.96
N ALA A 320 23.11 5.27 21.54
CA ALA A 320 22.64 5.57 20.20
C ALA A 320 23.33 6.84 19.68
N GLU A 321 23.51 6.95 18.37
CA GLU A 321 24.04 8.17 17.75
C GLU A 321 22.98 9.29 17.79
N SER A 322 23.44 10.52 17.98
CA SER A 322 22.63 11.72 17.77
C SER A 322 23.15 12.46 16.53
N SER A 323 22.67 12.03 15.36
CA SER A 323 23.14 12.57 14.09
C SER A 323 22.79 14.06 13.92
N SER A 324 21.69 14.54 14.52
CA SER A 324 21.29 15.95 14.48
C SER A 324 22.29 16.88 15.19
N THR A 325 22.81 16.46 16.34
CA THR A 325 23.75 17.26 17.14
C THR A 325 25.21 16.92 16.84
N GLY A 326 25.47 15.78 16.20
CA GLY A 326 26.81 15.22 16.04
C GLY A 326 27.33 14.57 17.33
N GLY A 327 26.43 14.15 18.22
CA GLY A 327 26.70 13.61 19.55
C GLY A 327 26.23 12.16 19.73
N PHE A 328 25.91 11.78 20.96
CA PHE A 328 25.33 10.47 21.29
C PHE A 328 24.41 10.51 22.52
N TYR A 329 23.51 9.54 22.58
CA TYR A 329 22.73 9.20 23.77
C TYR A 329 23.32 7.97 24.47
N ALA A 330 23.31 7.97 25.80
CA ALA A 330 23.76 6.86 26.62
C ALA A 330 22.76 6.60 27.76
N ILE A 331 22.40 5.34 27.96
CA ILE A 331 21.48 4.91 29.02
C ILE A 331 22.26 4.10 30.06
N ASN A 332 22.19 4.54 31.32
CA ASN A 332 22.81 3.84 32.43
C ASN A 332 21.80 2.96 33.20
N ARG A 333 22.31 2.04 34.04
CA ARG A 333 21.46 1.14 34.85
C ARG A 333 20.52 1.83 35.84
N ARG A 334 20.74 3.10 36.16
CA ARG A 334 19.82 3.90 37.00
C ARG A 334 18.60 4.37 36.20
N GLY A 335 18.67 4.33 34.87
CA GLY A 335 17.62 4.79 33.97
C GLY A 335 17.81 6.22 33.49
N GLN A 336 18.96 6.84 33.75
CA GLN A 336 19.25 8.17 33.21
C GLN A 336 19.60 8.05 31.73
N VAL A 337 18.95 8.89 30.92
CA VAL A 337 19.23 9.05 29.50
C VAL A 337 20.10 10.29 29.34
N LEU A 338 21.40 10.08 29.16
CA LEU A 338 22.40 11.13 29.04
C LEU A 338 22.59 11.47 27.56
N HIS A 339 22.54 12.75 27.22
CA HIS A 339 22.85 13.26 25.90
C HIS A 339 24.17 14.03 25.94
N ALA A 340 25.11 13.60 25.10
CA ALA A 340 26.45 14.15 24.98
C ALA A 340 26.63 14.78 23.61
N THR A 341 27.09 16.03 23.54
CA THR A 341 27.46 16.70 22.28
C THR A 341 28.70 17.56 22.46
N VAL A 342 29.36 17.94 21.37
CA VAL A 342 30.43 18.93 21.40
C VAL A 342 29.88 20.29 21.83
N ASN A 343 30.61 21.00 22.67
CA ASN A 343 30.33 22.38 22.99
C ASN A 343 31.09 23.29 22.01
N ASP A 344 30.37 23.81 21.02
CA ASP A 344 30.94 24.58 19.91
C ASP A 344 31.75 25.80 20.39
N ALA A 345 31.38 26.42 21.51
CA ALA A 345 32.05 27.62 22.03
C ALA A 345 33.37 27.32 22.76
N THR A 346 33.50 26.14 23.39
CA THR A 346 34.64 25.83 24.27
C THR A 346 35.61 24.84 23.66
N VAL A 347 35.19 24.03 22.67
CA VAL A 347 36.02 22.96 22.10
C VAL A 347 37.31 23.49 21.46
N VAL A 348 37.24 24.57 20.67
CA VAL A 348 38.44 25.13 20.00
C VAL A 348 39.40 25.73 21.03
N PRO A 349 38.96 26.63 21.95
CA PRO A 349 39.82 27.12 23.03
C PRO A 349 40.41 26.02 23.91
N PHE A 350 39.66 24.94 24.15
CA PHE A 350 40.14 23.81 24.95
C PHE A 350 41.29 23.06 24.25
N VAL A 351 41.13 22.76 22.96
CA VAL A 351 42.15 22.04 22.18
C VAL A 351 43.40 22.91 21.96
N SER A 352 43.23 24.19 21.65
CA SER A 352 44.37 25.09 21.44
C SER A 352 45.09 25.45 22.73
N GLY A 353 44.35 25.67 23.82
CA GLY A 353 44.90 26.14 25.10
C GLY A 353 45.30 25.04 26.06
N GLN A 354 44.38 24.14 26.42
CA GLN A 354 44.64 23.11 27.45
C GLN A 354 45.39 21.90 26.89
N LEU A 355 45.04 21.45 25.69
CA LEU A 355 45.77 20.36 25.02
C LEU A 355 47.05 20.84 24.31
N ASN A 356 47.22 22.16 24.17
CA ASN A 356 48.34 22.79 23.47
C ASN A 356 48.55 22.22 22.05
N ASN A 357 47.45 21.89 21.35
CA ASN A 357 47.49 21.31 20.01
C ASN A 357 46.81 22.26 19.01
N LEU A 358 47.59 23.25 18.56
CA LEU A 358 47.13 24.30 17.65
C LEU A 358 46.67 23.74 16.30
N GLU A 359 47.40 22.77 15.76
CA GLU A 359 47.10 22.16 14.46
C GLU A 359 45.75 21.45 14.46
N LEU A 360 45.48 20.65 15.50
CA LEU A 360 44.19 19.99 15.66
C LEU A 360 43.06 21.00 15.88
N ALA A 361 43.28 22.05 16.67
CA ALA A 361 42.28 23.09 16.90
C ALA A 361 41.86 23.79 15.59
N VAL A 362 42.84 24.12 14.73
CA VAL A 362 42.58 24.73 13.42
C VAL A 362 41.86 23.75 12.50
N ASN A 363 42.30 22.50 12.40
CA ASN A 363 41.66 21.50 11.54
C ASN A 363 40.23 21.19 12.00
N LEU A 364 40.00 21.03 13.30
CA LEU A 364 38.67 20.80 13.87
C LEU A 364 37.74 21.99 13.58
N ALA A 365 38.23 23.22 13.75
CA ALA A 365 37.46 24.42 13.47
C ALA A 365 37.14 24.61 11.99
N LYS A 366 38.09 24.28 11.10
CA LYS A 366 37.87 24.27 9.65
C LYS A 366 36.81 23.23 9.25
N ARG A 367 36.91 21.99 9.74
CA ARG A 367 36.00 20.89 9.37
C ARG A 367 34.57 21.12 9.84
N ALA A 368 34.39 21.62 11.06
CA ALA A 368 33.08 21.78 11.68
C ALA A 368 32.57 23.23 11.73
N ASN A 369 33.28 24.17 11.09
CA ASN A 369 32.99 25.61 11.08
C ASN A 369 32.76 26.20 12.50
N LEU A 370 33.67 25.87 13.43
CA LEU A 370 33.53 26.22 14.84
C LEU A 370 34.05 27.62 15.17
N PRO A 371 33.37 28.37 16.06
CA PRO A 371 33.84 29.68 16.52
C PRO A 371 35.11 29.55 17.39
N GLY A 372 35.95 30.60 17.40
CA GLY A 372 37.13 30.69 18.27
C GLY A 372 38.48 30.29 17.65
N ALA A 373 38.50 29.78 16.42
CA ALA A 373 39.75 29.58 15.67
C ALA A 373 40.29 30.85 15.00
N GLU A 374 39.54 31.94 15.07
CA GLU A 374 39.82 33.16 14.32
C GLU A 374 41.20 33.74 14.66
N ASN A 375 41.48 33.91 15.95
CA ASN A 375 42.77 34.41 16.43
C ASN A 375 43.95 33.47 16.06
N LEU A 376 43.71 32.16 16.01
CA LEU A 376 44.75 31.15 15.70
C LEU A 376 45.10 31.16 14.21
N VAL A 377 44.08 31.28 13.36
CA VAL A 377 44.24 31.40 11.90
C VAL A 377 44.99 32.70 11.55
N VAL A 378 44.69 33.80 12.25
CA VAL A 378 45.42 35.08 12.10
C VAL A 378 46.88 34.97 12.53
N GLN A 379 47.18 34.34 13.67
CA GLN A 379 48.56 34.11 14.11
C GLN A 379 49.34 33.25 13.11
N ARG A 380 48.74 32.15 12.64
CA ARG A 380 49.40 31.27 11.66
C ARG A 380 49.65 31.97 10.33
N PHE A 381 48.73 32.82 9.88
CA PHE A 381 48.93 33.66 8.71
C PHE A 381 50.12 34.61 8.88
N GLN A 382 50.23 35.27 10.04
CA GLN A 382 51.36 36.16 10.35
C GLN A 382 52.70 35.39 10.35
N GLU A 383 52.75 34.17 10.90
CA GLU A 383 53.95 33.32 10.86
C GLU A 383 54.37 32.97 9.43
N LEU A 384 53.43 32.50 8.60
CA LEU A 384 53.71 32.15 7.20
C LEU A 384 54.16 33.37 6.39
N PHE A 385 53.54 34.52 6.65
CA PHE A 385 53.88 35.79 6.01
C PHE A 385 55.29 36.27 6.43
N ALA A 386 55.63 36.17 7.72
CA ALA A 386 56.97 36.49 8.23
C ALA A 386 58.06 35.54 7.69
N GLN A 387 57.71 34.28 7.43
CA GLN A 387 58.61 33.29 6.80
C GLN A 387 58.74 33.45 5.28
N THR A 388 58.17 34.49 4.68
CA THR A 388 58.17 34.75 3.22
C THR A 388 57.47 33.68 2.38
N LYS A 389 56.66 32.81 3.01
CA LYS A 389 55.90 31.74 2.34
C LYS A 389 54.55 32.26 1.82
N TYR A 390 54.60 33.19 0.88
CA TYR A 390 53.42 33.92 0.40
C TYR A 390 52.34 33.04 -0.25
N LYS A 391 52.74 31.97 -0.96
CA LYS A 391 51.78 31.02 -1.55
C LYS A 391 50.99 30.25 -0.50
N GLU A 392 51.68 29.69 0.51
CA GLU A 392 51.03 28.98 1.63
C GLU A 392 50.16 29.95 2.46
N ALA A 393 50.60 31.20 2.65
CA ALA A 393 49.80 32.23 3.32
C ALA A 393 48.53 32.58 2.52
N ALA A 394 48.61 32.62 1.19
CA ALA A 394 47.46 32.84 0.32
C ALA A 394 46.48 31.66 0.33
N GLU A 395 46.99 30.41 0.35
CA GLU A 395 46.17 29.21 0.50
C GLU A 395 45.44 29.20 1.86
N LEU A 396 46.14 29.56 2.94
CA LEU A 396 45.54 29.68 4.27
C LEU A 396 44.46 30.77 4.32
N ALA A 397 44.68 31.89 3.65
CA ALA A 397 43.70 32.96 3.56
C ALA A 397 42.45 32.54 2.76
N ALA A 398 42.63 31.82 1.66
CA ALA A 398 41.55 31.27 0.85
C ALA A 398 40.70 30.23 1.63
N GLU A 399 41.34 29.42 2.49
CA GLU A 399 40.70 28.40 3.33
C GLU A 399 40.23 28.92 4.70
N SER A 400 40.34 30.23 4.96
CA SER A 400 40.00 30.76 6.27
C SER A 400 38.50 30.56 6.58
N PRO A 401 38.14 30.08 7.80
CA PRO A 401 36.76 29.87 8.18
C PRO A 401 35.99 31.19 8.08
N GLN A 402 34.82 31.14 7.45
CA GLN A 402 33.96 32.31 7.16
C GLN A 402 34.67 33.46 6.41
N GLY A 403 35.81 33.21 5.76
CA GLY A 403 36.56 34.24 5.05
C GLY A 403 37.28 35.25 5.96
N LEU A 404 37.60 34.87 7.21
CA LEU A 404 38.26 35.75 8.20
C LEU A 404 39.51 36.47 7.69
N LEU A 405 40.33 35.81 6.87
CA LEU A 405 41.56 36.39 6.32
C LEU A 405 41.34 37.06 4.96
N ARG A 406 40.14 36.99 4.40
CA ARG A 406 39.78 37.61 3.11
C ARG A 406 39.34 39.06 3.30
N THR A 407 40.20 39.85 3.94
CA THR A 407 39.93 41.23 4.36
C THR A 407 40.81 42.23 3.61
N PRO A 408 40.40 43.52 3.56
CA PRO A 408 41.21 44.59 2.98
C PRO A 408 42.62 44.67 3.58
N GLU A 409 42.77 44.39 4.87
CA GLU A 409 44.05 44.38 5.56
C GLU A 409 45.01 43.30 5.04
N THR A 410 44.49 42.10 4.73
CA THR A 410 45.29 41.01 4.16
C THR A 410 45.78 41.37 2.77
N VAL A 411 44.91 41.93 1.92
CA VAL A 411 45.29 42.40 0.58
C VAL A 411 46.31 43.54 0.67
N ALA A 412 46.13 44.51 1.58
CA ALA A 412 47.11 45.57 1.82
C ALA A 412 48.48 45.02 2.26
N LYS A 413 48.50 43.97 3.10
CA LYS A 413 49.75 43.26 3.45
C LYS A 413 50.42 42.67 2.23
N PHE A 414 49.71 41.92 1.38
CA PHE A 414 50.26 41.37 0.13
C PHE A 414 50.70 42.46 -0.86
N GLN A 415 50.04 43.61 -0.88
CA GLN A 415 50.39 44.76 -1.73
C GLN A 415 51.66 45.48 -1.24
N SER A 416 51.91 45.50 0.07
CA SER A 416 53.08 46.16 0.67
C SER A 416 54.41 45.44 0.44
N VAL A 417 54.38 44.18 -0.04
CA VAL A 417 55.60 43.39 -0.26
C VAL A 417 56.34 43.86 -1.52
N PRO A 418 57.61 44.27 -1.42
CA PRO A 418 58.39 44.71 -2.58
C PRO A 418 58.66 43.54 -3.53
N VAL A 419 58.38 43.75 -4.83
CA VAL A 419 58.54 42.74 -5.87
C VAL A 419 60.01 42.65 -6.31
N GLN A 420 60.64 41.48 -6.16
CA GLN A 420 61.97 41.22 -6.72
C GLN A 420 61.88 40.89 -8.22
N ALA A 421 62.85 41.37 -9.01
CA ALA A 421 62.87 41.16 -10.46
C ALA A 421 62.92 39.65 -10.81
N GLY A 422 61.93 39.17 -11.56
CA GLY A 422 61.82 37.77 -12.00
C GLY A 422 60.84 36.89 -11.20
N GLN A 423 60.30 37.36 -10.07
CA GLN A 423 59.25 36.64 -9.33
C GLN A 423 57.85 37.22 -9.57
N THR A 424 56.83 36.38 -9.55
CA THR A 424 55.43 36.82 -9.64
C THR A 424 55.06 37.64 -8.39
N PRO A 425 54.42 38.81 -8.54
CA PRO A 425 54.03 39.63 -7.39
C PRO A 425 53.21 38.82 -6.38
N PRO A 426 53.52 38.87 -5.07
CA PRO A 426 52.78 38.13 -4.04
C PRO A 426 51.27 38.40 -4.04
N LEU A 427 50.86 39.63 -4.36
CA LEU A 427 49.45 40.00 -4.52
C LEU A 427 48.75 39.25 -5.67
N LEU A 428 49.47 39.01 -6.77
CA LEU A 428 48.94 38.26 -7.91
C LEU A 428 48.92 36.76 -7.63
N GLN A 429 49.86 36.25 -6.82
CA GLN A 429 49.81 34.89 -6.28
C GLN A 429 48.60 34.70 -5.35
N TYR A 430 48.27 35.70 -4.53
CA TYR A 430 47.07 35.70 -3.68
C TYR A 430 45.80 35.55 -4.53
N PHE A 431 45.54 36.50 -5.45
CA PHE A 431 44.33 36.43 -6.28
C PHE A 431 44.29 35.19 -7.18
N GLY A 432 45.44 34.76 -7.73
CA GLY A 432 45.52 33.53 -8.52
C GLY A 432 45.12 32.28 -7.71
N THR A 433 45.52 32.20 -6.45
CA THR A 433 45.16 31.09 -5.54
C THR A 433 43.68 31.14 -5.16
N LEU A 434 43.11 32.31 -4.95
CA LEU A 434 41.68 32.42 -4.66
C LEU A 434 40.82 32.07 -5.89
N LEU A 435 41.20 32.51 -7.09
CA LEU A 435 40.46 32.23 -8.33
C LEU A 435 40.44 30.73 -8.71
N THR A 436 41.43 29.95 -8.27
CA THR A 436 41.42 28.48 -8.46
C THR A 436 40.56 27.76 -7.42
N ARG A 437 40.36 28.38 -6.24
CA ARG A 437 39.62 27.80 -5.11
C ARG A 437 38.14 28.21 -5.06
N GLY A 438 37.78 29.40 -5.54
CA GLY A 438 36.40 29.88 -5.51
C GLY A 438 36.21 31.33 -5.99
N LYS A 439 35.06 31.90 -5.63
CA LYS A 439 34.63 33.25 -6.01
C LYS A 439 35.29 34.32 -5.13
N LEU A 440 35.82 35.38 -5.74
CA LEU A 440 36.37 36.56 -5.06
C LEU A 440 35.26 37.39 -4.41
N ASN A 441 35.55 38.05 -3.29
CA ASN A 441 34.59 38.94 -2.66
C ASN A 441 34.56 40.33 -3.35
N ALA A 442 33.63 41.21 -2.95
CA ALA A 442 33.42 42.50 -3.61
C ALA A 442 34.67 43.39 -3.67
N PHE A 443 35.44 43.47 -2.58
CA PHE A 443 36.65 44.29 -2.54
C PHE A 443 37.83 43.62 -3.27
N GLU A 444 38.00 42.30 -3.15
CA GLU A 444 39.02 41.53 -3.86
C GLU A 444 38.81 41.62 -5.37
N SER A 445 37.54 41.54 -5.79
CA SER A 445 37.12 41.71 -7.19
C SER A 445 37.46 43.12 -7.66
N LEU A 446 37.24 44.16 -6.85
CA LEU A 446 37.59 45.54 -7.17
C LEU A 446 39.10 45.74 -7.34
N GLU A 447 39.91 45.27 -6.39
CA GLU A 447 41.37 45.44 -6.42
C GLU A 447 42.04 44.64 -7.54
N LEU A 448 41.60 43.40 -7.78
CA LEU A 448 42.03 42.63 -8.95
C LEU A 448 41.65 43.35 -10.25
N SER A 449 40.42 43.87 -10.33
CA SER A 449 39.95 44.57 -11.53
C SER A 449 40.70 45.87 -11.77
N ARG A 450 41.05 46.62 -10.71
CA ARG A 450 41.89 47.82 -10.79
C ARG A 450 43.26 47.50 -11.39
N LEU A 451 43.89 46.40 -10.97
CA LEU A 451 45.16 45.94 -11.53
C LEU A 451 45.04 45.55 -13.01
N VAL A 452 43.96 44.86 -13.39
CA VAL A 452 43.74 44.39 -14.77
C VAL A 452 43.35 45.51 -15.72
N VAL A 453 42.53 46.47 -15.26
CA VAL A 453 42.16 47.68 -16.01
C VAL A 453 43.41 48.54 -16.26
N ASN A 454 44.25 48.78 -15.26
CA ASN A 454 45.50 49.53 -15.42
C ASN A 454 46.49 48.85 -16.37
N GLN A 455 46.45 47.51 -16.49
CA GLN A 455 47.28 46.74 -17.42
C GLN A 455 46.63 46.56 -18.81
N ASN A 456 45.46 47.15 -19.05
CA ASN A 456 44.72 47.07 -20.31
C ASN A 456 44.33 45.64 -20.74
N LYS A 457 44.18 44.70 -19.79
CA LYS A 457 43.86 43.28 -20.04
C LYS A 457 42.39 42.95 -19.83
N LYS A 458 41.48 43.71 -20.46
CA LYS A 458 40.02 43.59 -20.23
C LYS A 458 39.43 42.19 -20.49
N ASN A 459 40.00 41.41 -21.42
CA ASN A 459 39.51 40.07 -21.75
C ASN A 459 39.53 39.10 -20.56
N LEU A 460 40.43 39.31 -19.59
CA LEU A 460 40.48 38.50 -18.37
C LEU A 460 39.25 38.76 -17.47
N LEU A 461 38.80 40.01 -17.40
CA LEU A 461 37.60 40.38 -16.63
C LEU A 461 36.34 39.78 -17.25
N GLU A 462 36.24 39.79 -18.58
CA GLU A 462 35.12 39.14 -19.29
C GLU A 462 35.05 37.64 -19.00
N ASN A 463 36.21 36.95 -19.09
CA ASN A 463 36.28 35.51 -18.79
C ASN A 463 35.93 35.21 -17.33
N TRP A 464 36.48 35.95 -16.36
CA TRP A 464 36.17 35.72 -14.94
C TRP A 464 34.73 36.08 -14.57
N LEU A 465 34.12 37.07 -15.22
CA LEU A 465 32.72 37.42 -15.03
C LEU A 465 31.79 36.34 -15.61
N ALA A 466 32.18 35.73 -16.73
CA ALA A 466 31.46 34.62 -17.36
C ALA A 466 31.54 33.33 -16.55
N GLU A 467 32.71 33.03 -15.96
CA GLU A 467 32.94 31.90 -15.06
C GLU A 467 32.40 32.12 -13.63
N ASP A 468 31.71 33.24 -13.37
CA ASP A 468 31.17 33.66 -12.07
C ASP A 468 32.20 33.73 -10.92
N LYS A 469 33.46 34.02 -11.25
CA LYS A 469 34.58 34.07 -10.29
C LYS A 469 34.70 35.40 -9.54
N LEU A 470 33.99 36.45 -9.96
CA LEU A 470 34.02 37.78 -9.35
C LEU A 470 32.68 38.09 -8.68
N GLU A 471 32.73 38.63 -7.46
CA GLU A 471 31.57 39.25 -6.83
C GLU A 471 31.41 40.67 -7.38
N CYS A 472 30.23 40.95 -7.93
CA CYS A 472 29.93 42.21 -8.59
C CYS A 472 29.46 43.24 -7.55
N SER A 473 30.04 44.44 -7.58
CA SER A 473 29.65 45.59 -6.75
C SER A 473 29.39 46.83 -7.59
N GLU A 474 28.77 47.86 -7.00
CA GLU A 474 28.57 49.16 -7.65
C GLU A 474 29.91 49.81 -8.04
N GLU A 475 30.87 49.83 -7.10
CA GLU A 475 32.21 50.39 -7.32
C GLU A 475 32.96 49.67 -8.45
N LEU A 476 32.78 48.35 -8.58
CA LEU A 476 33.35 47.58 -9.67
C LEU A 476 32.72 47.99 -11.02
N GLY A 477 31.40 48.19 -11.03
CA GLY A 477 30.68 48.68 -12.20
C GLY A 477 31.12 50.08 -12.63
N ASP A 478 31.33 50.99 -11.67
CA ASP A 478 31.81 52.36 -11.93
C ASP A 478 33.24 52.35 -12.49
N LEU A 479 34.11 51.50 -11.96
CA LEU A 479 35.47 51.31 -12.48
C LEU A 479 35.44 50.80 -13.92
N VAL A 480 34.64 49.77 -14.21
CA VAL A 480 34.54 49.19 -15.55
C VAL A 480 33.83 50.12 -16.54
N LYS A 481 32.92 51.00 -16.08
CA LYS A 481 32.24 51.99 -16.93
C LYS A 481 33.23 52.94 -17.63
N THR A 482 34.40 53.19 -17.03
CA THR A 482 35.47 54.00 -17.66
C THR A 482 36.10 53.36 -18.90
N VAL A 483 35.92 52.04 -19.06
CA VAL A 483 36.52 51.23 -20.13
C VAL A 483 35.47 50.67 -21.08
N ASP A 484 34.35 50.15 -20.54
CA ASP A 484 33.30 49.48 -21.31
C ASP A 484 31.91 49.63 -20.64
N ASN A 485 31.00 50.31 -21.35
CA ASN A 485 29.64 50.56 -20.87
C ASN A 485 28.74 49.31 -20.88
N ASP A 486 28.97 48.34 -21.77
CA ASP A 486 28.19 47.10 -21.85
C ASP A 486 28.58 46.12 -20.73
N LEU A 487 29.87 46.00 -20.46
CA LEU A 487 30.37 45.18 -19.35
C LEU A 487 29.96 45.78 -18.00
N ALA A 488 30.00 47.10 -17.87
CA ALA A 488 29.53 47.80 -16.67
C ALA A 488 28.05 47.54 -16.38
N LEU A 489 27.18 47.56 -17.40
CA LEU A 489 25.76 47.24 -17.24
C LEU A 489 25.55 45.82 -16.71
N LYS A 490 26.29 44.84 -17.24
CA LYS A 490 26.24 43.44 -16.74
C LYS A 490 26.67 43.34 -15.28
N ILE A 491 27.70 44.10 -14.89
CA ILE A 491 28.19 44.16 -13.51
C ILE A 491 27.14 44.80 -12.61
N TYR A 492 26.54 45.93 -12.98
CA TYR A 492 25.49 46.58 -12.17
C TYR A 492 24.26 45.70 -11.96
N ILE A 493 23.85 44.95 -13.00
CA ILE A 493 22.74 43.98 -12.92
C ILE A 493 23.09 42.88 -11.92
N LYS A 494 24.27 42.26 -12.04
CA LYS A 494 24.75 41.23 -11.09
C LYS A 494 24.94 41.78 -9.68
N ALA A 495 25.37 43.03 -9.53
CA ALA A 495 25.59 43.73 -8.27
C ALA A 495 24.30 44.22 -7.59
N ARG A 496 23.15 44.12 -8.27
CA ARG A 496 21.86 44.69 -7.81
C ARG A 496 21.92 46.20 -7.52
N ALA A 497 22.78 46.94 -8.21
CA ALA A 497 22.89 48.40 -8.09
C ALA A 497 21.76 49.09 -8.88
N THR A 498 20.53 48.96 -8.39
CA THR A 498 19.32 49.28 -9.15
C THR A 498 19.26 50.72 -9.69
N PRO A 499 19.64 51.76 -8.93
CA PRO A 499 19.64 53.14 -9.43
C PRO A 499 20.54 53.33 -10.67
N LYS A 500 21.73 52.71 -10.66
CA LYS A 500 22.70 52.76 -11.77
C LYS A 500 22.24 51.95 -12.98
N VAL A 501 21.57 50.82 -12.76
CA VAL A 501 20.96 50.02 -13.84
C VAL A 501 19.83 50.79 -14.52
N VAL A 502 18.95 51.43 -13.73
CA VAL A 502 17.85 52.25 -14.26
C VAL A 502 18.40 53.45 -15.02
N ALA A 503 19.42 54.13 -14.49
CA ALA A 503 20.08 55.22 -15.19
C ALA A 503 20.73 54.75 -16.51
N ALA A 504 21.41 53.60 -16.51
CA ALA A 504 22.03 53.04 -17.71
C ALA A 504 21.01 52.60 -18.77
N PHE A 505 19.87 52.02 -18.38
CA PHE A 505 18.77 51.72 -19.31
C PHE A 505 18.08 52.99 -19.83
N ALA A 506 17.95 54.02 -18.99
CA ALA A 506 17.39 55.31 -19.39
C ALA A 506 18.30 56.04 -20.40
N GLU A 507 19.62 56.03 -20.18
CA GLU A 507 20.63 56.54 -21.13
C GLU A 507 20.54 55.80 -22.49
N ARG A 508 20.21 54.50 -22.47
CA ARG A 508 20.06 53.65 -23.67
C ARG A 508 18.68 53.68 -24.31
N ARG A 509 17.70 54.41 -23.75
CA ARG A 509 16.30 54.45 -24.20
C ARG A 509 15.59 53.08 -24.17
N GLU A 510 16.03 52.16 -23.32
CA GLU A 510 15.44 50.83 -23.16
C GLU A 510 14.41 50.82 -22.01
N PHE A 511 13.33 51.60 -22.15
CA PHE A 511 12.37 51.84 -21.08
C PHE A 511 11.57 50.60 -20.66
N ASP A 512 11.31 49.68 -21.59
CA ASP A 512 10.63 48.41 -21.30
C ASP A 512 11.43 47.56 -20.29
N LYS A 513 12.77 47.58 -20.41
CA LYS A 513 13.66 46.83 -19.51
C LYS A 513 13.75 47.45 -18.13
N ILE A 514 13.54 48.77 -17.99
CA ILE A 514 13.49 49.44 -16.67
C ILE A 514 12.36 48.84 -15.82
N LEU A 515 11.18 48.66 -16.40
CA LEU A 515 10.01 48.17 -15.68
C LEU A 515 10.16 46.67 -15.34
N ILE A 516 10.65 45.87 -16.29
CA ILE A 516 10.92 44.44 -16.08
C ILE A 516 11.97 44.24 -14.97
N TYR A 517 13.06 45.00 -15.00
CA TYR A 517 14.12 44.93 -14.00
C TYR A 517 13.64 45.43 -12.64
N SER A 518 12.91 46.54 -12.59
CA SER A 518 12.33 47.09 -11.36
C SER A 518 11.35 46.10 -10.70
N LYS A 519 10.55 45.38 -11.49
CA LYS A 519 9.67 44.30 -11.02
C LYS A 519 10.45 43.11 -10.45
N GLN A 520 11.49 42.65 -11.15
CA GLN A 520 12.31 41.52 -10.69
C GLN A 520 13.06 41.81 -9.37
N VAL A 521 13.45 43.07 -9.16
CA VAL A 521 14.27 43.47 -8.00
C VAL A 521 13.43 44.10 -6.87
N GLY A 522 12.17 44.47 -7.12
CA GLY A 522 11.27 45.08 -6.13
C GLY A 522 11.63 46.53 -5.79
N TYR A 523 12.19 47.28 -6.73
CA TYR A 523 12.59 48.68 -6.55
C TYR A 523 11.63 49.63 -7.26
N THR A 524 11.27 50.73 -6.59
CA THR A 524 10.36 51.76 -7.13
C THR A 524 11.13 53.02 -7.53
N PRO A 525 11.47 53.22 -8.82
CA PRO A 525 12.04 54.47 -9.30
C PRO A 525 11.05 55.64 -9.20
N ASP A 526 11.54 56.88 -9.31
CA ASP A 526 10.68 58.06 -9.45
C ASP A 526 10.04 58.09 -10.85
N TYR A 527 8.88 57.44 -10.94
CA TYR A 527 8.10 57.28 -12.16
C TYR A 527 7.60 58.60 -12.74
N LEU A 528 7.30 59.60 -11.89
CA LEU A 528 6.80 60.90 -12.34
C LEU A 528 7.92 61.71 -13.01
N PHE A 529 9.11 61.72 -12.41
CA PHE A 529 10.28 62.37 -13.00
C PHE A 529 10.69 61.71 -14.33
N LEU A 530 10.64 60.37 -14.41
CA LEU A 530 10.89 59.63 -15.65
C LEU A 530 9.85 59.96 -16.72
N LEU A 531 8.55 59.97 -16.38
CA LEU A 531 7.47 60.29 -17.32
C LEU A 531 7.58 61.73 -17.84
N GLN A 532 7.90 62.71 -16.98
CA GLN A 532 8.13 64.10 -17.39
C GLN A 532 9.34 64.23 -18.33
N THR A 533 10.40 63.46 -18.06
CA THR A 533 11.60 63.46 -18.91
C THR A 533 11.30 62.86 -20.27
N ILE A 534 10.58 61.73 -20.32
CA ILE A 534 10.17 61.06 -21.56
C ILE A 534 9.21 61.96 -22.35
N LEU A 535 8.18 62.53 -21.73
CA LEU A 535 7.18 63.39 -22.38
C LEU A 535 7.79 64.62 -23.05
N ARG A 536 8.93 65.11 -22.56
CA ARG A 536 9.67 66.22 -23.19
C ARG A 536 10.39 65.82 -24.48
N THR A 537 10.80 64.55 -24.59
CA THR A 537 11.57 64.02 -25.71
C THR A 537 10.75 63.19 -26.71
N ASP A 538 9.72 62.47 -26.24
CA ASP A 538 8.89 61.56 -27.03
C ASP A 538 7.48 61.41 -26.41
N PRO A 539 6.44 62.08 -26.95
CA PRO A 539 5.07 61.99 -26.47
C PRO A 539 4.44 60.59 -26.62
N GLN A 540 4.75 59.86 -27.69
CA GLN A 540 4.19 58.52 -27.92
C GLN A 540 4.85 57.50 -27.00
N GLY A 541 6.17 57.63 -26.80
CA GLY A 541 6.91 56.87 -25.79
C GLY A 541 6.40 57.12 -24.37
N ALA A 542 5.94 58.33 -24.06
CA ALA A 542 5.33 58.65 -22.76
C ALA A 542 3.98 57.97 -22.56
N VAL A 543 3.15 57.84 -23.61
CA VAL A 543 1.89 57.07 -23.54
C VAL A 543 2.19 55.60 -23.27
N ASN A 544 3.11 54.98 -24.02
CA ASN A 544 3.48 53.57 -23.82
C ASN A 544 4.04 53.33 -22.41
N PHE A 545 4.90 54.23 -21.93
CA PHE A 545 5.46 54.16 -20.58
C PHE A 545 4.35 54.31 -19.51
N ALA A 546 3.41 55.24 -19.68
CA ALA A 546 2.25 55.40 -18.80
C ALA A 546 1.33 54.17 -18.79
N LEU A 547 1.12 53.54 -19.94
CA LEU A 547 0.35 52.29 -20.04
C LEU A 547 1.05 51.13 -19.34
N MET A 548 2.37 50.95 -19.52
CA MET A 548 3.09 49.91 -18.80
C MET A 548 3.13 50.15 -17.28
N MET A 549 3.19 51.42 -16.84
CA MET A 549 3.03 51.76 -15.41
C MET A 549 1.65 51.40 -14.87
N SER A 550 0.59 51.51 -15.68
CA SER A 550 -0.78 51.17 -15.27
C SER A 550 -1.02 49.66 -15.10
N GLN A 551 -0.19 48.83 -15.74
CA GLN A 551 -0.32 47.36 -15.76
C GLN A 551 0.58 46.66 -14.71
N MET A 552 1.19 47.41 -13.79
CA MET A 552 2.03 46.85 -12.72
C MET A 552 1.21 46.10 -11.66
N GLU A 553 1.73 44.97 -11.18
CA GLU A 553 1.18 44.25 -10.02
C GLU A 553 1.35 45.13 -8.76
N GLY A 554 0.22 45.55 -8.17
CA GLY A 554 0.18 46.52 -7.06
C GLY A 554 -0.51 47.84 -7.39
N GLY A 555 -0.95 48.04 -8.63
CA GLY A 555 -1.61 49.27 -9.08
C GLY A 555 -0.63 50.28 -9.68
N CYS A 556 -1.16 51.31 -10.33
CA CYS A 556 -0.31 52.33 -10.95
C CYS A 556 0.41 53.15 -9.87
N PRO A 557 1.74 53.34 -9.98
CA PRO A 557 2.50 54.11 -9.00
C PRO A 557 2.18 55.62 -9.01
N VAL A 558 1.50 56.11 -10.04
CA VAL A 558 1.07 57.51 -10.17
C VAL A 558 -0.43 57.53 -10.47
N ASP A 559 -1.16 58.44 -9.82
CA ASP A 559 -2.61 58.57 -10.02
C ASP A 559 -2.96 58.93 -11.47
N TYR A 560 -4.01 58.28 -11.99
CA TYR A 560 -4.44 58.44 -13.37
C TYR A 560 -4.91 59.86 -13.68
N ASN A 561 -5.52 60.57 -12.71
CA ASN A 561 -5.87 61.98 -12.92
C ASN A 561 -4.62 62.84 -13.08
N THR A 562 -3.58 62.57 -12.29
CA THR A 562 -2.31 63.30 -12.38
C THR A 562 -1.62 63.09 -13.73
N ILE A 563 -1.60 61.85 -14.25
CA ILE A 563 -1.07 61.55 -15.59
C ILE A 563 -1.92 62.23 -16.68
N THR A 564 -3.24 62.13 -16.56
CA THR A 564 -4.20 62.71 -17.52
C THR A 564 -4.11 64.22 -17.58
N ASP A 565 -4.08 64.89 -16.42
CA ASP A 565 -3.93 66.34 -16.35
C ASP A 565 -2.56 66.78 -16.88
N LEU A 566 -1.51 65.96 -16.74
CA LEU A 566 -0.19 66.25 -17.29
C LEU A 566 -0.16 66.18 -18.83
N PHE A 567 -0.94 65.28 -19.46
CA PHE A 567 -1.18 65.28 -20.91
C PHE A 567 -2.07 66.46 -21.36
N LEU A 568 -3.14 66.74 -20.63
CA LEU A 568 -4.10 67.82 -20.95
C LEU A 568 -3.48 69.22 -20.78
N GLN A 569 -2.65 69.45 -19.75
CA GLN A 569 -1.91 70.70 -19.54
C GLN A 569 -0.96 71.03 -20.70
N ARG A 570 -0.57 70.04 -21.50
CA ARG A 570 0.25 70.21 -22.71
C ARG A 570 -0.54 70.13 -24.02
N ASN A 571 -1.88 70.20 -23.97
CA ASN A 571 -2.79 70.11 -25.11
C ASN A 571 -2.72 68.80 -25.92
N MET A 572 -2.32 67.69 -25.30
CA MET A 572 -2.22 66.37 -25.95
C MET A 572 -3.52 65.56 -25.76
N ILE A 573 -4.62 66.00 -26.39
CA ILE A 573 -5.97 65.41 -26.21
C ILE A 573 -6.08 64.01 -26.81
N ARG A 574 -5.41 63.73 -27.94
CA ARG A 574 -5.45 62.42 -28.60
C ARG A 574 -4.71 61.37 -27.78
N GLU A 575 -3.56 61.75 -27.24
CA GLU A 575 -2.70 60.93 -26.38
C GLU A 575 -3.37 60.70 -25.01
N ALA A 576 -4.00 61.72 -24.44
CA ALA A 576 -4.82 61.58 -23.22
C ALA A 576 -6.01 60.64 -23.45
N THR A 577 -6.69 60.76 -24.61
CA THR A 577 -7.81 59.87 -24.97
C THR A 577 -7.32 58.44 -25.17
N ALA A 578 -6.19 58.22 -25.86
CA ALA A 578 -5.60 56.90 -26.05
C ALA A 578 -5.21 56.25 -24.72
N PHE A 579 -4.54 57.01 -23.84
CA PHE A 579 -4.18 56.56 -22.49
C PHE A 579 -5.43 56.19 -21.67
N LEU A 580 -6.44 57.06 -21.63
CA LEU A 580 -7.66 56.83 -20.86
C LEU A 580 -8.49 55.68 -21.43
N LEU A 581 -8.56 55.50 -22.75
CA LEU A 581 -9.29 54.38 -23.35
C LEU A 581 -8.69 53.03 -22.95
N ASP A 582 -7.38 52.93 -22.79
CA ASP A 582 -6.72 51.70 -22.33
C ASP A 582 -6.81 51.51 -20.81
N VAL A 583 -6.61 52.58 -20.02
CA VAL A 583 -6.65 52.51 -18.54
C VAL A 583 -8.07 52.30 -18.02
N LEU A 584 -9.08 52.84 -18.68
CA LEU A 584 -10.48 52.73 -18.26
C LEU A 584 -11.18 51.47 -18.77
N LYS A 585 -10.51 50.59 -19.54
CA LYS A 585 -11.03 49.28 -19.96
C LYS A 585 -11.63 48.42 -18.83
N PRO A 586 -11.05 48.39 -17.61
CA PRO A 586 -11.62 47.61 -16.49
C PRO A 586 -12.94 48.16 -15.97
N ASN A 587 -13.33 49.37 -16.37
CA ASN A 587 -14.61 50.00 -16.06
C ASN A 587 -14.94 50.04 -14.55
N LEU A 588 -14.03 50.60 -13.75
CA LEU A 588 -14.17 50.66 -12.28
C LEU A 588 -15.03 51.85 -11.83
N PRO A 589 -15.82 51.72 -10.73
CA PRO A 589 -16.61 52.81 -10.15
C PRO A 589 -15.78 54.03 -9.74
N ASP A 590 -14.57 53.79 -9.21
CA ASP A 590 -13.67 54.85 -8.73
C ASP A 590 -13.19 55.78 -9.87
N HIS A 591 -13.31 55.33 -11.12
CA HIS A 591 -12.94 56.11 -12.30
C HIS A 591 -14.14 56.83 -12.95
N ALA A 592 -15.31 56.87 -12.30
CA ALA A 592 -16.54 57.52 -12.80
C ALA A 592 -16.30 58.95 -13.32
N PHE A 593 -15.48 59.72 -12.60
CA PHE A 593 -15.12 61.08 -13.00
C PHE A 593 -14.30 61.10 -14.31
N LEU A 594 -13.31 60.22 -14.44
CA LEU A 594 -12.49 60.10 -15.65
C LEU A 594 -13.30 59.60 -16.85
N GLN A 595 -14.22 58.65 -16.66
CA GLN A 595 -15.14 58.17 -17.70
C GLN A 595 -16.02 59.32 -18.22
N THR A 596 -16.60 60.09 -17.29
CA THR A 596 -17.43 61.26 -17.64
C THR A 596 -16.60 62.32 -18.38
N LYS A 597 -15.38 62.59 -17.91
CA LYS A 597 -14.47 63.57 -18.52
C LYS A 597 -14.04 63.17 -19.93
N VAL A 598 -13.76 61.89 -20.20
CA VAL A 598 -13.43 61.39 -21.56
C VAL A 598 -14.62 61.53 -22.50
N LEU A 599 -15.82 61.12 -22.06
CA LEU A 599 -17.03 61.19 -22.88
C LEU A 599 -17.45 62.64 -23.13
N GLU A 600 -17.37 63.52 -22.13
CA GLU A 600 -17.73 64.93 -22.29
C GLU A 600 -16.78 65.63 -23.27
N ILE A 601 -15.46 65.45 -23.13
CA ILE A 601 -14.48 66.04 -24.05
C ILE A 601 -14.69 65.52 -25.47
N ASN A 602 -14.99 64.23 -25.65
CA ASN A 602 -15.22 63.67 -26.98
C ASN A 602 -16.61 64.00 -27.56
N LEU A 603 -17.69 64.06 -26.78
CA LEU A 603 -19.02 64.47 -27.28
C LEU A 603 -19.02 65.92 -27.75
N VAL A 604 -18.17 66.77 -27.15
CA VAL A 604 -18.02 68.17 -27.55
C VAL A 604 -17.04 68.33 -28.72
N THR A 605 -15.93 67.60 -28.74
CA THR A 605 -14.83 67.81 -29.71
C THR A 605 -14.90 66.86 -30.91
N TYR A 606 -15.28 65.60 -30.69
CA TYR A 606 -15.31 64.52 -31.69
C TYR A 606 -16.52 63.56 -31.48
N PRO A 607 -17.76 63.95 -31.83
CA PRO A 607 -18.98 63.18 -31.53
C PRO A 607 -18.97 61.74 -32.07
N ASN A 608 -18.36 61.51 -33.23
CA ASN A 608 -18.22 60.16 -33.82
C ASN A 608 -17.32 59.24 -32.98
N VAL A 609 -16.31 59.80 -32.31
CA VAL A 609 -15.45 59.04 -31.40
C VAL A 609 -16.22 58.71 -30.12
N ALA A 610 -17.02 59.65 -29.61
CA ALA A 610 -17.88 59.40 -28.46
C ALA A 610 -18.98 58.36 -28.75
N ASP A 611 -19.62 58.41 -29.93
CA ASP A 611 -20.59 57.40 -30.34
C ASP A 611 -19.94 56.01 -30.44
N ALA A 612 -18.73 55.91 -31.00
CA ALA A 612 -17.98 54.66 -31.03
C ALA A 612 -17.63 54.14 -29.61
N ILE A 613 -17.26 55.04 -28.68
CA ILE A 613 -16.98 54.67 -27.28
C ILE A 613 -18.25 54.18 -26.57
N LEU A 614 -19.37 54.88 -26.73
CA LEU A 614 -20.66 54.50 -26.16
C LEU A 614 -21.20 53.21 -26.79
N ALA A 615 -21.00 53.03 -28.09
CA ALA A 615 -21.37 51.83 -28.82
C ALA A 615 -20.61 50.58 -28.37
N ASN A 616 -19.32 50.75 -28.09
CA ASN A 616 -18.49 49.68 -27.55
C ASN A 616 -18.81 49.35 -26.08
N GLY A 617 -19.68 50.13 -25.42
CA GLY A 617 -20.11 49.87 -24.04
C GLY A 617 -18.94 49.87 -23.04
N MET A 618 -17.85 50.58 -23.33
CA MET A 618 -16.61 50.49 -22.55
C MET A 618 -16.76 51.01 -21.11
N PHE A 619 -17.72 51.90 -20.87
CA PHE A 619 -17.90 52.60 -19.59
C PHE A 619 -19.33 52.40 -19.05
N SER A 620 -19.50 52.33 -17.73
CA SER A 620 -20.82 52.16 -17.08
C SER A 620 -21.08 53.14 -15.93
N HIS A 621 -20.05 53.79 -15.40
CA HIS A 621 -20.08 54.58 -14.16
C HIS A 621 -20.08 56.10 -14.38
N TYR A 622 -20.20 56.56 -15.63
CA TYR A 622 -20.32 58.00 -15.93
C TYR A 622 -21.71 58.56 -15.60
N ASP A 623 -21.81 59.90 -15.56
CA ASP A 623 -23.07 60.62 -15.34
C ASP A 623 -24.05 60.43 -16.52
N ARG A 624 -24.95 59.45 -16.39
CA ARG A 624 -25.90 59.04 -17.44
C ARG A 624 -26.88 60.15 -17.84
N PRO A 625 -27.55 60.87 -16.91
CA PRO A 625 -28.43 61.98 -17.29
C PRO A 625 -27.71 63.06 -18.10
N ARG A 626 -26.47 63.41 -17.72
CA ARG A 626 -25.68 64.41 -18.43
C ARG A 626 -25.30 63.93 -19.83
N ILE A 627 -24.89 62.67 -19.98
CA ILE A 627 -24.54 62.08 -21.28
C ILE A 627 -25.78 61.90 -22.16
N ALA A 628 -26.93 61.48 -21.62
CA ALA A 628 -28.19 61.34 -22.36
C ALA A 628 -28.61 62.65 -23.04
N GLN A 629 -28.53 63.77 -22.31
CA GLN A 629 -28.81 65.10 -22.84
C GLN A 629 -27.83 65.53 -23.93
N LEU A 630 -26.55 65.18 -23.79
CA LEU A 630 -25.53 65.47 -24.81
C LEU A 630 -25.72 64.60 -26.06
N CYS A 631 -26.15 63.34 -25.91
CA CYS A 631 -26.50 62.44 -27.02
C CYS A 631 -27.77 62.89 -27.76
N GLU A 632 -28.81 63.34 -27.05
CA GLU A 632 -30.01 63.93 -27.66
C GLU A 632 -29.63 65.19 -28.47
N LYS A 633 -28.80 66.07 -27.91
CA LYS A 633 -28.28 67.27 -28.61
C LYS A 633 -27.37 66.93 -29.81
N ALA A 634 -26.69 65.79 -29.77
CA ALA A 634 -25.84 65.30 -30.85
C ALA A 634 -26.61 64.51 -31.93
N GLY A 635 -27.93 64.27 -31.75
CA GLY A 635 -28.78 63.56 -32.73
C GLY A 635 -28.77 62.03 -32.62
N LEU A 636 -28.26 61.47 -31.53
CA LEU A 636 -28.12 60.01 -31.32
C LEU A 636 -29.31 59.46 -30.50
N TYR A 637 -30.51 59.38 -31.10
CA TYR A 637 -31.77 59.04 -30.39
C TYR A 637 -31.79 57.64 -29.77
N LEU A 638 -31.19 56.63 -30.41
CA LEU A 638 -31.08 55.29 -29.85
C LEU A 638 -30.21 55.28 -28.58
N ARG A 639 -29.09 56.03 -28.59
CA ARG A 639 -28.22 56.18 -27.41
C ARG A 639 -28.89 56.99 -26.31
N ALA A 640 -29.67 58.00 -26.67
CA ALA A 640 -30.48 58.74 -25.72
C ALA A 640 -31.53 57.84 -25.03
N LEU A 641 -32.26 57.00 -25.78
CA LEU A 641 -33.19 56.00 -25.24
C LEU A 641 -32.54 55.05 -24.24
N GLN A 642 -31.30 54.62 -24.51
CA GLN A 642 -30.53 53.73 -23.63
C GLN A 642 -30.11 54.39 -22.30
N HIS A 643 -30.12 55.72 -22.22
CA HIS A 643 -29.64 56.46 -21.05
C HIS A 643 -30.74 57.20 -20.27
N TYR A 644 -31.94 57.38 -20.83
CA TYR A 644 -33.10 57.87 -20.09
C TYR A 644 -33.66 56.80 -19.14
N SER A 645 -34.08 57.25 -17.96
CA SER A 645 -34.67 56.39 -16.92
C SER A 645 -36.16 56.63 -16.67
N GLU A 646 -36.73 57.68 -17.26
CA GLU A 646 -38.11 58.13 -17.01
C GLU A 646 -39.06 57.70 -18.15
N LEU A 647 -40.18 57.07 -17.80
CA LEU A 647 -41.18 56.57 -18.77
C LEU A 647 -41.72 57.66 -19.72
N PRO A 648 -41.97 58.93 -19.29
CA PRO A 648 -42.39 59.98 -20.21
C PRO A 648 -41.35 60.32 -21.29
N ASP A 649 -40.06 60.32 -20.95
CA ASP A 649 -38.97 60.57 -21.91
C ASP A 649 -38.82 59.40 -22.88
N ILE A 650 -38.98 58.16 -22.40
CA ILE A 650 -38.96 56.96 -23.24
C ILE A 650 -40.15 56.96 -24.21
N LYS A 651 -41.38 57.23 -23.74
CA LYS A 651 -42.58 57.32 -24.60
C LYS A 651 -42.43 58.43 -25.65
N ARG A 652 -41.79 59.55 -25.31
CA ARG A 652 -41.52 60.67 -26.24
C ARG A 652 -40.57 60.27 -27.37
N VAL A 653 -39.53 59.48 -27.08
CA VAL A 653 -38.48 59.16 -28.05
C VAL A 653 -38.80 57.87 -28.84
N ILE A 654 -39.47 56.87 -28.25
CA ILE A 654 -39.74 55.55 -28.87
C ILE A 654 -40.70 55.61 -30.08
N VAL A 655 -41.54 56.65 -30.16
CA VAL A 655 -42.49 56.84 -31.27
C VAL A 655 -41.78 57.25 -32.56
N ASN A 656 -40.51 57.68 -32.50
CA ASN A 656 -39.71 58.02 -33.68
C ASN A 656 -39.16 56.78 -34.39
N THR A 657 -40.03 55.80 -34.70
CA THR A 657 -39.69 54.52 -35.34
C THR A 657 -39.11 54.65 -36.76
N HIS A 658 -39.12 55.85 -37.34
CA HIS A 658 -38.52 56.15 -38.63
C HIS A 658 -37.00 56.47 -38.54
N ALA A 659 -36.52 56.87 -37.36
CA ALA A 659 -35.11 57.21 -37.11
C ALA A 659 -34.37 56.14 -36.30
N ILE A 660 -35.06 55.04 -35.97
CA ILE A 660 -34.53 53.92 -35.18
C ILE A 660 -34.73 52.64 -35.98
N GLU A 661 -33.70 51.78 -35.98
CA GLU A 661 -33.76 50.49 -36.65
C GLU A 661 -34.79 49.56 -35.98
N PRO A 662 -35.67 48.86 -36.73
CA PRO A 662 -36.72 48.00 -36.17
C PRO A 662 -36.20 46.92 -35.22
N GLN A 663 -35.02 46.37 -35.47
CA GLN A 663 -34.42 45.32 -34.65
C GLN A 663 -33.88 45.87 -33.32
N ALA A 664 -33.23 47.04 -33.36
CA ALA A 664 -32.78 47.73 -32.15
C ALA A 664 -33.95 48.17 -31.24
N LEU A 665 -35.12 48.45 -31.85
CA LEU A 665 -36.36 48.69 -31.12
C LEU A 665 -36.89 47.44 -30.42
N VAL A 666 -36.87 46.28 -31.09
CA VAL A 666 -37.23 44.99 -30.46
C VAL A 666 -36.31 44.73 -29.27
N GLU A 667 -34.99 44.88 -29.43
CA GLU A 667 -34.02 44.72 -28.34
C GLU A 667 -34.29 45.66 -27.15
N PHE A 668 -34.70 46.90 -27.43
CA PHE A 668 -35.06 47.87 -26.39
C PHE A 668 -36.28 47.44 -25.56
N PHE A 669 -37.28 46.77 -26.15
CA PHE A 669 -38.43 46.27 -25.41
C PHE A 669 -38.04 45.27 -24.31
N GLY A 670 -36.98 44.49 -24.50
CA GLY A 670 -36.44 43.59 -23.47
C GLY A 670 -35.86 44.30 -22.25
N THR A 671 -35.49 45.57 -22.37
CA THR A 671 -34.96 46.37 -21.25
C THR A 671 -36.05 47.00 -20.38
N LEU A 672 -37.29 47.03 -20.88
CA LEU A 672 -38.43 47.63 -20.20
C LEU A 672 -39.09 46.64 -19.25
N SER A 673 -39.76 47.12 -18.19
CA SER A 673 -40.56 46.26 -17.31
C SER A 673 -41.80 45.71 -18.04
N ARG A 674 -42.39 44.60 -17.56
CA ARG A 674 -43.59 43.97 -18.15
C ARG A 674 -44.72 44.95 -18.44
N GLU A 675 -45.02 45.82 -17.48
CA GLU A 675 -46.09 46.81 -17.60
C GLU A 675 -45.72 47.90 -18.62
N TRP A 676 -44.48 48.39 -18.61
CA TRP A 676 -44.02 49.42 -19.54
C TRP A 676 -43.90 48.90 -20.96
N ALA A 677 -43.45 47.65 -21.13
CA ALA A 677 -43.37 46.98 -22.42
C ALA A 677 -44.77 46.76 -23.01
N LEU A 678 -45.74 46.27 -22.23
CA LEU A 678 -47.12 46.11 -22.67
C LEU A 678 -47.80 47.45 -22.98
N GLU A 679 -47.54 48.50 -22.19
CA GLU A 679 -48.03 49.86 -22.49
C GLU A 679 -47.41 50.43 -23.76
N CYS A 680 -46.09 50.32 -23.94
CA CYS A 680 -45.42 50.79 -25.14
C CYS A 680 -45.82 49.97 -26.38
N MET A 681 -46.03 48.65 -26.28
CA MET A 681 -46.57 47.82 -27.37
C MET A 681 -48.01 48.18 -27.71
N LYS A 682 -48.83 48.48 -26.70
CA LYS A 682 -50.19 48.97 -26.90
C LYS A 682 -50.19 50.32 -27.61
N ASP A 683 -49.34 51.26 -27.20
CA ASP A 683 -49.19 52.56 -27.87
C ASP A 683 -48.70 52.39 -29.32
N LEU A 684 -47.78 51.44 -29.58
CA LEU A 684 -47.37 51.10 -30.96
C LEU A 684 -48.51 50.50 -31.79
N LEU A 685 -49.30 49.54 -31.27
CA LEU A 685 -50.43 48.95 -31.99
C LEU A 685 -51.58 49.94 -32.20
N LEU A 686 -51.77 50.89 -31.28
CA LEU A 686 -52.73 51.99 -31.40
C LEU A 686 -52.33 52.97 -32.52
N VAL A 687 -51.04 53.28 -32.65
CA VAL A 687 -50.53 54.19 -33.69
C VAL A 687 -50.63 53.55 -35.08
N ASN A 688 -50.23 52.28 -35.26
CA ASN A 688 -50.32 51.59 -36.55
C ASN A 688 -50.31 50.05 -36.42
N LEU A 689 -51.50 49.43 -36.39
CA LEU A 689 -51.65 47.97 -36.25
C LEU A 689 -50.90 47.20 -37.36
N ARG A 690 -51.06 47.54 -38.64
CA ARG A 690 -50.45 46.75 -39.74
C ARG A 690 -48.93 46.95 -39.85
N GLY A 691 -48.44 48.17 -39.63
CA GLY A 691 -47.01 48.47 -39.69
C GLY A 691 -46.22 47.91 -38.50
N ASN A 692 -46.85 47.87 -37.31
CA ASN A 692 -46.17 47.48 -36.08
C ASN A 692 -46.48 46.04 -35.65
N LEU A 693 -47.44 45.33 -36.27
CA LEU A 693 -47.78 43.95 -35.89
C LEU A 693 -46.58 43.01 -35.98
N GLN A 694 -45.72 43.14 -37.00
CA GLN A 694 -44.52 42.32 -37.12
C GLN A 694 -43.52 42.60 -35.98
N ILE A 695 -43.30 43.88 -35.64
CA ILE A 695 -42.41 44.27 -34.53
C ILE A 695 -42.97 43.76 -33.20
N VAL A 696 -44.28 43.85 -32.99
CA VAL A 696 -44.94 43.42 -31.75
C VAL A 696 -45.02 41.89 -31.65
N VAL A 697 -45.27 41.17 -32.75
CA VAL A 697 -45.20 39.70 -32.77
C VAL A 697 -43.78 39.24 -32.52
N GLN A 698 -42.77 39.89 -33.11
CA GLN A 698 -41.37 39.54 -32.89
C GLN A 698 -40.93 39.82 -31.45
N ALA A 699 -41.28 40.99 -30.89
CA ALA A 699 -41.00 41.32 -29.50
C ALA A 699 -41.78 40.43 -28.52
N ALA A 700 -43.02 40.07 -28.84
CA ALA A 700 -43.80 39.13 -28.04
C ALA A 700 -43.20 37.72 -28.09
N LYS A 701 -42.71 37.26 -29.24
CA LYS A 701 -42.00 35.98 -29.37
C LYS A 701 -40.72 35.97 -28.53
N GLU A 702 -39.91 37.01 -28.64
CA GLU A 702 -38.58 37.11 -28.03
C GLU A 702 -38.62 37.37 -26.52
N TYR A 703 -39.59 38.15 -26.02
CA TYR A 703 -39.75 38.50 -24.59
C TYR A 703 -41.01 37.92 -23.94
N SER A 704 -41.51 36.83 -24.51
CA SER A 704 -42.68 36.06 -24.11
C SER A 704 -42.65 35.60 -22.64
N GLU A 705 -41.49 35.21 -22.10
CA GLU A 705 -41.31 34.83 -20.69
C GLU A 705 -41.58 36.02 -19.75
N GLN A 706 -41.07 37.20 -20.12
CA GLN A 706 -41.19 38.42 -19.33
C GLN A 706 -42.60 39.02 -19.39
N LEU A 707 -43.22 38.97 -20.57
CA LEU A 707 -44.56 39.52 -20.83
C LEU A 707 -45.67 38.60 -20.29
N GLY A 708 -45.41 37.30 -20.31
CA GLY A 708 -46.32 36.22 -19.94
C GLY A 708 -47.15 35.75 -21.13
N VAL A 709 -47.09 34.45 -21.44
CA VAL A 709 -47.76 33.82 -22.58
C VAL A 709 -49.27 34.06 -22.55
N ASP A 710 -49.92 33.95 -21.38
CA ASP A 710 -51.35 34.29 -21.22
C ASP A 710 -51.68 35.75 -21.50
N ALA A 711 -50.77 36.68 -21.15
CA ALA A 711 -50.99 38.10 -21.37
C ALA A 711 -50.85 38.45 -22.85
N CYS A 712 -49.89 37.82 -23.54
CA CYS A 712 -49.73 37.90 -24.99
C CYS A 712 -50.91 37.25 -25.72
N ILE A 713 -51.38 36.06 -25.29
CA ILE A 713 -52.58 35.41 -25.84
C ILE A 713 -53.79 36.34 -25.68
N LYS A 714 -54.01 36.91 -24.48
CA LYS A 714 -55.08 37.88 -24.24
C LYS A 714 -54.94 39.14 -25.08
N LEU A 715 -53.72 39.65 -25.27
CA LEU A 715 -53.45 40.81 -26.14
C LEU A 715 -53.86 40.48 -27.59
N PHE A 716 -53.45 39.34 -28.15
CA PHE A 716 -53.81 38.97 -29.52
C PHE A 716 -55.29 38.57 -29.68
N GLU A 717 -55.90 37.95 -28.68
CA GLU A 717 -57.34 37.65 -28.62
C GLU A 717 -58.19 38.93 -28.54
N GLN A 718 -57.74 39.94 -27.76
CA GLN A 718 -58.40 41.23 -27.65
C GLN A 718 -58.49 41.94 -29.02
N PHE A 719 -57.46 41.77 -29.86
CA PHE A 719 -57.43 42.27 -31.23
C PHE A 719 -57.90 41.23 -32.29
N LYS A 720 -58.41 40.06 -31.88
CA LYS A 720 -58.92 38.95 -32.72
C LYS A 720 -57.97 38.44 -33.82
N SER A 721 -56.68 38.32 -33.52
CA SER A 721 -55.66 37.92 -34.51
C SER A 721 -55.26 36.43 -34.37
N TYR A 722 -56.00 35.52 -35.03
CA TYR A 722 -55.67 34.08 -35.05
C TYR A 722 -54.38 33.78 -35.84
N GLU A 723 -54.01 34.62 -36.81
CA GLU A 723 -52.70 34.54 -37.49
C GLU A 723 -51.56 34.92 -36.55
N GLY A 724 -51.74 35.99 -35.76
CA GLY A 724 -50.79 36.36 -34.70
C GLY A 724 -50.65 35.25 -33.66
N LEU A 725 -51.77 34.64 -33.26
CA LEU A 725 -51.79 33.52 -32.32
C LEU A 725 -51.10 32.27 -32.89
N TYR A 726 -51.35 31.90 -34.15
CA TYR A 726 -50.69 30.77 -34.82
C TYR A 726 -49.17 30.99 -34.94
N PHE A 727 -48.74 32.18 -35.37
CA PHE A 727 -47.31 32.47 -35.50
C PHE A 727 -46.61 32.57 -34.15
N PHE A 728 -47.29 33.06 -33.10
CA PHE A 728 -46.77 33.15 -31.74
C PHE A 728 -46.71 31.78 -31.04
N LEU A 729 -47.80 31.01 -31.07
CA LEU A 729 -47.86 29.67 -30.47
C LEU A 729 -47.00 28.65 -31.22
N GLY A 730 -46.85 28.80 -32.55
CA GLY A 730 -45.98 27.93 -33.35
C GLY A 730 -44.51 28.01 -32.96
N SER A 731 -44.02 29.16 -32.48
CA SER A 731 -42.68 29.28 -31.90
C SER A 731 -42.56 28.67 -30.50
N TYR A 732 -43.68 28.49 -29.80
CA TYR A 732 -43.73 28.01 -28.41
C TYR A 732 -44.09 26.53 -28.26
N LEU A 733 -44.54 25.89 -29.34
CA LEU A 733 -45.05 24.52 -29.28
C LEU A 733 -43.96 23.49 -28.92
N SER A 734 -42.73 23.67 -29.43
CA SER A 734 -41.62 22.75 -29.16
C SER A 734 -41.05 22.89 -27.74
N SER A 735 -41.30 24.02 -27.07
CA SER A 735 -40.75 24.35 -25.75
C SER A 735 -41.78 24.25 -24.62
N SER A 736 -43.07 24.29 -24.93
CA SER A 736 -44.14 24.15 -23.93
C SER A 736 -44.41 22.69 -23.60
N GLU A 737 -44.74 22.39 -22.35
CA GLU A 737 -45.29 21.10 -21.91
C GLU A 737 -46.77 21.23 -21.47
N ASP A 738 -47.36 22.42 -21.65
CA ASP A 738 -48.72 22.71 -21.19
C ASP A 738 -49.75 22.07 -22.13
N PRO A 739 -50.59 21.14 -21.63
CA PRO A 739 -51.60 20.46 -22.44
C PRO A 739 -52.55 21.43 -23.16
N ASP A 740 -52.87 22.57 -22.55
CA ASP A 740 -53.80 23.55 -23.13
C ASP A 740 -53.16 24.34 -24.27
N ILE A 741 -51.85 24.59 -24.22
CA ILE A 741 -51.11 25.28 -25.30
C ILE A 741 -51.00 24.36 -26.52
N HIS A 742 -50.67 23.08 -26.31
CA HIS A 742 -50.60 22.08 -27.37
C HIS A 742 -51.97 21.85 -27.99
N PHE A 743 -53.02 21.77 -27.18
CA PHE A 743 -54.39 21.65 -27.66
C PHE A 743 -54.84 22.89 -28.44
N LYS A 744 -54.62 24.11 -27.93
CA LYS A 744 -54.95 25.37 -28.63
C LYS A 744 -54.17 25.55 -29.93
N TYR A 745 -52.95 25.05 -29.98
CA TYR A 745 -52.18 25.03 -31.22
C TYR A 745 -52.74 24.02 -32.23
N ILE A 746 -53.09 22.80 -31.80
CA ILE A 746 -53.76 21.80 -32.65
C ILE A 746 -55.11 22.36 -33.15
N GLU A 747 -55.84 23.09 -32.31
CA GLU A 747 -57.07 23.77 -32.68
C GLU A 747 -56.84 24.90 -33.69
N ALA A 748 -55.86 25.78 -33.44
CA ALA A 748 -55.49 26.85 -34.36
C ALA A 748 -55.00 26.29 -35.71
N ALA A 749 -54.21 25.21 -35.71
CA ALA A 749 -53.72 24.53 -36.90
C ALA A 749 -54.82 23.80 -37.68
N ALA A 750 -55.75 23.13 -36.99
CA ALA A 750 -56.91 22.48 -37.61
C ALA A 750 -57.87 23.50 -38.22
N ARG A 751 -58.15 24.63 -37.53
CA ARG A 751 -59.02 25.71 -38.02
C ARG A 751 -58.39 26.53 -39.15
N THR A 752 -57.06 26.62 -39.21
CA THR A 752 -56.32 27.25 -40.33
C THR A 752 -56.04 26.29 -41.49
N GLY A 753 -56.44 25.01 -41.38
CA GLY A 753 -56.40 24.02 -42.47
C GLY A 753 -55.09 23.24 -42.63
N GLN A 754 -54.17 23.28 -41.65
CA GLN A 754 -52.83 22.70 -41.73
C GLN A 754 -52.77 21.23 -41.24
N ILE A 755 -53.36 20.28 -41.98
CA ILE A 755 -53.51 18.85 -41.56
C ILE A 755 -52.17 18.12 -41.35
N LYS A 756 -51.14 18.42 -42.14
CA LYS A 756 -49.80 17.81 -41.99
C LYS A 756 -49.14 18.19 -40.67
N GLU A 757 -49.41 19.39 -40.18
CA GLU A 757 -48.88 19.84 -38.89
C GLU A 757 -49.60 19.15 -37.74
N VAL A 758 -50.91 18.86 -37.88
CA VAL A 758 -51.65 18.05 -36.91
C VAL A 758 -51.10 16.62 -36.84
N GLU A 759 -50.80 15.98 -37.98
CA GLU A 759 -50.13 14.66 -38.01
C GLU A 759 -48.74 14.72 -37.34
N ARG A 760 -47.95 15.75 -37.65
CA ARG A 760 -46.63 15.93 -37.06
C ARG A 760 -46.71 16.08 -35.54
N VAL A 761 -47.57 16.98 -35.05
CA VAL A 761 -47.68 17.26 -33.62
C VAL A 761 -48.25 16.07 -32.85
N THR A 762 -49.23 15.36 -33.41
CA THR A 762 -49.76 14.13 -32.79
C THR A 762 -48.73 12.99 -32.76
N ARG A 763 -47.81 12.93 -33.73
CA ARG A 763 -46.70 11.97 -33.76
C ARG A 763 -45.53 12.33 -32.85
N GLU A 764 -45.20 13.62 -32.77
CA GLU A 764 -43.95 14.09 -32.16
C GLU A 764 -44.17 14.61 -30.73
N SER A 765 -45.28 15.28 -30.43
CA SER A 765 -45.57 15.85 -29.11
C SER A 765 -46.10 14.82 -28.10
N ASN A 766 -45.65 14.90 -26.85
CA ASN A 766 -46.05 14.03 -25.73
C ASN A 766 -46.97 14.73 -24.72
N PHE A 767 -47.21 16.02 -24.87
CA PHE A 767 -47.71 16.88 -23.79
C PHE A 767 -49.17 17.28 -23.91
N TYR A 768 -49.81 16.95 -25.03
CA TYR A 768 -51.26 17.13 -25.16
C TYR A 768 -52.01 16.09 -24.34
N ASP A 769 -53.19 16.45 -23.84
CA ASP A 769 -54.09 15.54 -23.15
C ASP A 769 -54.57 14.46 -24.14
N ALA A 770 -54.04 13.24 -23.98
CA ALA A 770 -54.22 12.13 -24.92
C ALA A 770 -55.69 11.70 -25.01
N GLU A 771 -56.46 11.81 -23.93
CA GLU A 771 -57.87 11.41 -23.91
C GLU A 771 -58.75 12.47 -24.58
N LYS A 772 -58.56 13.76 -24.25
CA LYS A 772 -59.26 14.86 -24.95
C LYS A 772 -58.90 14.93 -26.43
N THR A 773 -57.63 14.71 -26.77
CA THR A 773 -57.15 14.73 -28.16
C THR A 773 -57.64 13.50 -28.93
N LYS A 774 -57.63 12.29 -28.33
CA LYS A 774 -58.25 11.08 -28.91
C LYS A 774 -59.74 11.32 -29.18
N ASN A 775 -60.49 11.83 -28.21
CA ASN A 775 -61.91 12.10 -28.36
C ASN A 775 -62.19 13.15 -29.45
N PHE A 776 -61.44 14.26 -29.45
CA PHE A 776 -61.51 15.29 -30.50
C PHE A 776 -61.20 14.72 -31.89
N LEU A 777 -60.18 13.87 -32.03
CA LEU A 777 -59.81 13.26 -33.32
C LEU A 777 -60.82 12.19 -33.78
N MET A 778 -61.41 11.42 -32.86
CA MET A 778 -62.50 10.48 -33.16
C MET A 778 -63.79 11.21 -33.58
N GLU A 779 -64.09 12.37 -32.99
CA GLU A 779 -65.22 13.23 -33.36
C GLU A 779 -65.00 14.00 -34.66
N ALA A 780 -63.79 14.54 -34.87
CA ALA A 780 -63.44 15.36 -36.04
C ALA A 780 -63.41 14.56 -37.36
N LYS A 781 -63.40 13.22 -37.30
CA LYS A 781 -63.46 12.29 -38.45
C LYS A 781 -62.57 12.72 -39.61
N LEU A 782 -61.28 12.87 -39.33
CA LEU A 782 -60.30 13.27 -40.33
C LEU A 782 -60.18 12.23 -41.46
N PRO A 783 -59.87 12.64 -42.70
CA PRO A 783 -59.77 11.72 -43.85
C PRO A 783 -58.63 10.68 -43.77
N ASP A 784 -57.62 10.92 -42.94
CA ASP A 784 -56.50 10.01 -42.70
C ASP A 784 -56.50 9.57 -41.22
N ALA A 785 -56.49 8.26 -40.99
CA ALA A 785 -56.53 7.67 -39.64
C ALA A 785 -55.15 7.64 -38.95
N ARG A 786 -54.07 8.05 -39.64
CA ARG A 786 -52.69 8.06 -39.08
C ARG A 786 -52.52 8.90 -37.81
N PRO A 787 -53.07 10.12 -37.68
CA PRO A 787 -52.97 10.88 -36.43
C PRO A 787 -53.56 10.13 -35.23
N LEU A 788 -54.66 9.38 -35.45
CA LEU A 788 -55.28 8.54 -34.42
C LEU A 788 -54.44 7.30 -34.09
N ILE A 789 -53.88 6.63 -35.10
CA ILE A 789 -52.97 5.48 -34.92
C ILE A 789 -51.73 5.90 -34.12
N ASN A 790 -51.14 7.07 -34.41
CA ASN A 790 -49.97 7.57 -33.69
C ASN A 790 -50.27 7.83 -32.20
N VAL A 791 -51.41 8.44 -31.88
CA VAL A 791 -51.81 8.69 -30.48
C VAL A 791 -52.05 7.36 -29.75
N CYS A 792 -52.79 6.43 -30.36
CA CYS A 792 -53.12 5.17 -29.70
C CYS A 792 -51.92 4.22 -29.53
N ASP A 793 -51.01 4.14 -30.51
CA ASP A 793 -49.77 3.36 -30.43
C ASP A 793 -48.84 3.90 -29.33
N ARG A 794 -48.66 5.22 -29.29
CA ARG A 794 -47.68 5.86 -28.41
C ARG A 794 -48.09 5.84 -26.94
N PHE A 795 -49.39 5.93 -26.65
CA PHE A 795 -49.91 5.96 -25.27
C PHE A 795 -50.47 4.60 -24.81
N GLY A 796 -50.23 3.51 -25.56
CA GLY A 796 -50.57 2.15 -25.11
C GLY A 796 -52.06 1.78 -25.23
N PHE A 797 -52.88 2.59 -25.91
CA PHE A 797 -54.29 2.30 -26.21
C PHE A 797 -54.44 1.35 -27.41
N VAL A 798 -53.49 0.42 -27.59
CA VAL A 798 -53.44 -0.55 -28.70
C VAL A 798 -54.66 -1.49 -28.68
N PRO A 799 -55.17 -1.96 -27.52
CA PRO A 799 -56.41 -2.73 -27.47
C PRO A 799 -57.63 -1.95 -27.99
N ASP A 800 -57.83 -0.70 -27.54
CA ASP A 800 -58.91 0.19 -28.00
C ASP A 800 -58.84 0.47 -29.51
N LEU A 801 -57.62 0.70 -30.01
CA LEU A 801 -57.37 0.91 -31.44
C LEU A 801 -57.70 -0.35 -32.24
N THR A 802 -57.25 -1.51 -31.76
CA THR A 802 -57.48 -2.80 -32.43
C THR A 802 -58.97 -3.12 -32.49
N HIS A 803 -59.69 -2.93 -31.38
CA HIS A 803 -61.15 -3.07 -31.32
C HIS A 803 -61.86 -2.06 -32.24
N TYR A 804 -61.46 -0.78 -32.24
CA TYR A 804 -62.05 0.25 -33.12
C TYR A 804 -61.80 -0.03 -34.61
N LEU A 805 -60.59 -0.47 -34.98
CA LEU A 805 -60.24 -0.82 -36.35
C LEU A 805 -60.92 -2.11 -36.81
N TYR A 806 -61.07 -3.11 -35.93
CA TYR A 806 -61.77 -4.37 -36.22
C TYR A 806 -63.27 -4.13 -36.41
N THR A 807 -63.92 -3.41 -35.47
CA THR A 807 -65.36 -3.08 -35.53
C THR A 807 -65.71 -2.27 -36.78
N ASN A 808 -64.80 -1.41 -37.25
CA ASN A 808 -64.98 -0.62 -38.49
C ASN A 808 -64.51 -1.35 -39.77
N ASN A 809 -64.22 -2.66 -39.73
CA ASN A 809 -63.77 -3.49 -40.86
C ASN A 809 -62.46 -3.02 -41.54
N MET A 810 -61.55 -2.39 -40.79
CA MET A 810 -60.28 -1.85 -41.31
C MET A 810 -59.08 -2.81 -41.13
N LEU A 811 -59.25 -4.10 -41.47
CA LEU A 811 -58.26 -5.17 -41.24
C LEU A 811 -56.87 -4.90 -41.88
N ARG A 812 -56.82 -4.21 -43.03
CA ARG A 812 -55.56 -3.82 -43.69
C ARG A 812 -54.69 -2.88 -42.87
N TYR A 813 -55.31 -2.03 -42.03
CA TYR A 813 -54.56 -1.14 -41.13
C TYR A 813 -54.02 -1.91 -39.93
N ILE A 814 -54.68 -3.00 -39.50
CA ILE A 814 -54.18 -3.91 -38.44
C ILE A 814 -52.96 -4.69 -38.95
N GLU A 815 -53.05 -5.32 -40.13
CA GLU A 815 -51.89 -6.00 -40.74
C GLU A 815 -50.74 -5.02 -41.01
N GLY A 816 -51.05 -3.84 -41.56
CA GLY A 816 -50.07 -2.79 -41.82
C GLY A 816 -49.40 -2.26 -40.55
N TYR A 817 -50.13 -2.14 -39.45
CA TYR A 817 -49.61 -1.73 -38.16
C TYR A 817 -48.61 -2.77 -37.60
N VAL A 818 -48.99 -4.04 -37.60
CA VAL A 818 -48.13 -5.12 -37.08
C VAL A 818 -46.92 -5.37 -37.98
N GLN A 819 -47.06 -5.29 -39.30
CA GLN A 819 -45.95 -5.56 -40.23
C GLN A 819 -45.00 -4.37 -40.42
N LYS A 820 -45.50 -3.13 -40.41
CA LYS A 820 -44.72 -1.94 -40.82
C LYS A 820 -44.52 -0.90 -39.73
N VAL A 821 -45.42 -0.81 -38.75
CA VAL A 821 -45.35 0.25 -37.73
C VAL A 821 -44.61 -0.25 -36.49
N ASN A 822 -45.10 -1.32 -35.86
CA ASN A 822 -44.42 -1.88 -34.69
C ASN A 822 -44.65 -3.40 -34.52
N PRO A 823 -43.73 -4.23 -35.06
CA PRO A 823 -43.72 -5.68 -34.85
C PRO A 823 -43.66 -6.13 -33.40
N GLY A 824 -43.09 -5.30 -32.51
CA GLY A 824 -42.92 -5.62 -31.09
C GLY A 824 -44.22 -5.64 -30.29
N ASN A 825 -45.24 -4.89 -30.72
CA ASN A 825 -46.57 -4.85 -30.08
C ASN A 825 -47.51 -5.96 -30.60
N ALA A 826 -47.04 -6.81 -31.51
CA ALA A 826 -47.80 -7.95 -32.04
C ALA A 826 -48.40 -8.87 -30.94
N PRO A 827 -47.72 -9.15 -29.80
CA PRO A 827 -48.30 -9.95 -28.72
C PRO A 827 -49.60 -9.37 -28.15
N LEU A 828 -49.69 -8.04 -27.99
CA LEU A 828 -50.88 -7.36 -27.46
C LEU A 828 -52.02 -7.34 -28.47
N VAL A 829 -51.69 -7.13 -29.76
CA VAL A 829 -52.67 -7.20 -30.85
C VAL A 829 -53.22 -8.61 -30.98
N VAL A 830 -52.36 -9.64 -30.93
CA VAL A 830 -52.77 -11.05 -30.92
C VAL A 830 -53.61 -11.36 -29.69
N GLY A 831 -53.24 -10.85 -28.52
CA GLY A 831 -54.03 -10.99 -27.29
C GLY A 831 -55.44 -10.42 -27.43
N GLN A 832 -55.59 -9.17 -27.91
CA GLN A 832 -56.90 -8.56 -28.11
C GLN A 832 -57.70 -9.24 -29.23
N LEU A 833 -57.07 -9.68 -30.31
CA LEU A 833 -57.73 -10.44 -31.38
C LEU A 833 -58.21 -11.82 -30.89
N LEU A 834 -57.51 -12.44 -29.92
CA LEU A 834 -57.97 -13.66 -29.25
C LEU A 834 -59.18 -13.39 -28.35
N ASP A 835 -59.23 -12.23 -27.67
CA ASP A 835 -60.38 -11.80 -26.86
C ASP A 835 -61.60 -11.45 -27.73
N ASP A 836 -61.38 -10.87 -28.91
CA ASP A 836 -62.41 -10.52 -29.91
C ASP A 836 -62.84 -11.72 -30.78
N GLU A 837 -62.49 -12.96 -30.40
CA GLU A 837 -62.83 -14.24 -31.07
C GLU A 837 -62.43 -14.33 -32.57
N CYS A 838 -61.30 -13.73 -32.95
CA CYS A 838 -60.81 -13.76 -34.33
C CYS A 838 -60.39 -15.19 -34.76
N PRO A 839 -60.59 -15.59 -36.05
CA PRO A 839 -60.21 -16.92 -36.52
C PRO A 839 -58.71 -17.24 -36.34
N GLU A 840 -58.41 -18.42 -35.78
CA GLU A 840 -57.03 -18.84 -35.48
C GLU A 840 -56.10 -18.85 -36.71
N ASP A 841 -56.63 -19.05 -37.92
CA ASP A 841 -55.85 -19.05 -39.15
C ASP A 841 -55.30 -17.65 -39.50
N PHE A 842 -56.06 -16.60 -39.20
CA PHE A 842 -55.60 -15.21 -39.39
C PHE A 842 -54.50 -14.87 -38.37
N ILE A 843 -54.67 -15.31 -37.12
CA ILE A 843 -53.69 -15.12 -36.06
C ILE A 843 -52.40 -15.89 -36.35
N LYS A 844 -52.50 -17.15 -36.79
CA LYS A 844 -51.34 -17.96 -37.23
C LYS A 844 -50.65 -17.31 -38.43
N GLY A 845 -51.43 -16.82 -39.41
CA GLY A 845 -50.91 -16.07 -40.56
C GLY A 845 -50.15 -14.80 -40.17
N LEU A 846 -50.69 -14.03 -39.21
CA LEU A 846 -50.08 -12.82 -38.69
C LEU A 846 -48.76 -13.13 -37.96
N ILE A 847 -48.74 -14.14 -37.08
CA ILE A 847 -47.53 -14.58 -36.35
C ILE A 847 -46.47 -15.10 -37.34
N LEU A 848 -46.87 -15.92 -38.31
CA LEU A 848 -45.95 -16.46 -39.32
C LEU A 848 -45.48 -15.40 -40.33
N SER A 849 -46.14 -14.25 -40.44
CA SER A 849 -45.69 -13.15 -41.29
C SER A 849 -44.57 -12.31 -40.67
N VAL A 850 -44.39 -12.37 -39.34
CA VAL A 850 -43.45 -11.52 -38.57
C VAL A 850 -42.39 -12.37 -37.81
N ARG A 851 -42.15 -13.61 -38.28
CA ARG A 851 -41.38 -14.67 -37.58
C ARG A 851 -40.06 -14.23 -36.93
N SER A 852 -39.24 -13.42 -37.62
CA SER A 852 -37.88 -13.09 -37.16
C SER A 852 -37.80 -11.91 -36.18
N LEU A 853 -38.88 -11.14 -36.02
CA LEU A 853 -38.90 -9.90 -35.24
C LEU A 853 -39.83 -9.96 -34.02
N LEU A 854 -40.42 -11.13 -33.77
CA LEU A 854 -41.38 -11.31 -32.68
C LEU A 854 -40.65 -11.55 -31.34
N PRO A 855 -40.93 -10.75 -30.30
CA PRO A 855 -40.47 -11.03 -28.96
C PRO A 855 -41.23 -12.25 -28.42
N VAL A 856 -40.51 -13.35 -28.22
CA VAL A 856 -41.10 -14.66 -27.90
C VAL A 856 -41.69 -14.70 -26.50
N GLU A 857 -41.02 -14.11 -25.50
CA GLU A 857 -41.45 -14.13 -24.10
C GLU A 857 -42.82 -13.45 -23.87
N PRO A 858 -43.07 -12.20 -24.33
CA PRO A 858 -44.39 -11.57 -24.17
C PRO A 858 -45.51 -12.27 -24.95
N LEU A 859 -45.20 -12.85 -26.10
CA LEU A 859 -46.17 -13.62 -26.90
C LEU A 859 -46.60 -14.89 -26.18
N VAL A 860 -45.64 -15.60 -25.58
CA VAL A 860 -45.88 -16.79 -24.77
C VAL A 860 -46.72 -16.43 -23.55
N ASP A 861 -46.43 -15.34 -22.85
CA ASP A 861 -47.19 -14.89 -21.67
C ASP A 861 -48.64 -14.51 -22.02
N GLU A 862 -48.88 -13.77 -23.11
CA GLU A 862 -50.24 -13.39 -23.54
C GLU A 862 -51.07 -14.59 -24.02
N CYS A 863 -50.41 -15.62 -24.58
CA CYS A 863 -51.05 -16.89 -24.93
C CYS A 863 -51.24 -17.82 -23.71
N GLU A 864 -50.34 -17.76 -22.71
CA GLU A 864 -50.39 -18.50 -21.45
C GLU A 864 -51.56 -18.03 -20.58
N LYS A 865 -51.72 -16.71 -20.41
CA LYS A 865 -52.87 -16.11 -19.69
C LYS A 865 -54.22 -16.57 -20.23
N ARG A 866 -54.30 -16.79 -21.55
CA ARG A 866 -55.53 -17.20 -22.26
C ARG A 866 -55.64 -18.71 -22.50
N ASN A 867 -54.73 -19.53 -21.92
CA ASN A 867 -54.68 -21.00 -22.07
C ASN A 867 -54.63 -21.49 -23.54
N ARG A 868 -53.96 -20.74 -24.43
CA ARG A 868 -53.85 -21.04 -25.87
C ARG A 868 -52.40 -21.22 -26.35
N LEU A 869 -51.49 -21.63 -25.45
CA LEU A 869 -50.07 -21.88 -25.75
C LEU A 869 -49.79 -22.85 -26.91
N ARG A 870 -50.71 -23.78 -27.19
CA ARG A 870 -50.60 -24.74 -28.33
C ARG A 870 -50.63 -24.06 -29.70
N LEU A 871 -51.12 -22.82 -29.81
CA LEU A 871 -51.07 -22.06 -31.06
C LEU A 871 -49.64 -21.75 -31.50
N LEU A 872 -48.70 -21.70 -30.56
CA LEU A 872 -47.30 -21.35 -30.81
C LEU A 872 -46.41 -22.56 -31.13
N THR A 873 -46.93 -23.80 -31.05
CA THR A 873 -46.13 -25.03 -31.21
C THR A 873 -45.36 -25.05 -32.53
N GLN A 874 -46.04 -24.84 -33.67
CA GLN A 874 -45.41 -24.87 -35.00
C GLN A 874 -44.35 -23.77 -35.17
N PHE A 875 -44.54 -22.62 -34.53
CA PHE A 875 -43.59 -21.51 -34.56
C PHE A 875 -42.33 -21.83 -33.72
N LEU A 876 -42.50 -22.36 -32.51
CA LEU A 876 -41.41 -22.68 -31.59
C LEU A 876 -40.57 -23.88 -32.06
N GLU A 877 -41.19 -24.92 -32.63
CA GLU A 877 -40.48 -26.08 -33.17
C GLU A 877 -39.60 -25.71 -34.38
N HIS A 878 -40.09 -24.83 -35.26
CA HIS A 878 -39.31 -24.34 -36.40
C HIS A 878 -38.06 -23.57 -35.93
N LEU A 879 -38.20 -22.69 -34.93
CA LEU A 879 -37.07 -21.94 -34.36
C LEU A 879 -36.00 -22.84 -33.74
N VAL A 880 -36.41 -23.94 -33.09
CA VAL A 880 -35.46 -24.92 -32.52
C VAL A 880 -34.78 -25.74 -33.63
N SER A 881 -35.50 -26.11 -34.70
CA SER A 881 -34.92 -26.84 -35.84
C SER A 881 -33.89 -26.01 -36.62
N GLU A 882 -34.03 -24.68 -36.60
CA GLU A 882 -33.08 -23.74 -37.20
C GLU A 882 -31.84 -23.48 -36.31
N GLY A 883 -31.77 -24.14 -35.14
CA GLY A 883 -30.61 -24.10 -34.24
C GLY A 883 -30.64 -22.97 -33.21
N SER A 884 -31.79 -22.38 -32.92
CA SER A 884 -31.92 -21.36 -31.88
C SER A 884 -31.52 -21.91 -30.51
N GLN A 885 -30.75 -21.12 -29.75
CA GLN A 885 -30.33 -21.41 -28.37
C GLN A 885 -31.07 -20.52 -27.35
N ASP A 886 -32.12 -19.81 -27.77
CA ASP A 886 -32.82 -18.85 -26.94
C ASP A 886 -33.57 -19.55 -25.78
N VAL A 887 -33.22 -19.14 -24.56
CA VAL A 887 -33.72 -19.68 -23.29
C VAL A 887 -35.25 -19.57 -23.21
N HIS A 888 -35.85 -18.48 -23.72
CA HIS A 888 -37.30 -18.27 -23.63
C HIS A 888 -38.08 -19.19 -24.59
N VAL A 889 -37.52 -19.48 -25.77
CA VAL A 889 -38.07 -20.45 -26.72
C VAL A 889 -38.07 -21.85 -26.11
N HIS A 890 -36.95 -22.25 -25.51
CA HIS A 890 -36.83 -23.56 -24.86
C HIS A 890 -37.65 -23.67 -23.57
N ASN A 891 -37.82 -22.59 -22.81
CA ASN A 891 -38.72 -22.54 -21.65
C ASN A 891 -40.18 -22.71 -22.06
N ALA A 892 -40.64 -21.99 -23.10
CA ALA A 892 -42.00 -22.08 -23.61
C ALA A 892 -42.30 -23.47 -24.19
N LEU A 893 -41.37 -24.02 -24.98
CA LEU A 893 -41.47 -25.37 -25.50
C LEU A 893 -41.47 -26.41 -24.36
N GLY A 894 -40.64 -26.21 -23.33
CA GLY A 894 -40.62 -27.03 -22.12
C GLY A 894 -41.97 -27.03 -21.39
N LYS A 895 -42.57 -25.85 -21.16
CA LYS A 895 -43.92 -25.72 -20.59
C LYS A 895 -44.97 -26.45 -21.45
N ILE A 896 -44.93 -26.30 -22.78
CA ILE A 896 -45.87 -26.97 -23.69
C ILE A 896 -45.71 -28.50 -23.67
N ILE A 897 -44.48 -29.01 -23.61
CA ILE A 897 -44.18 -30.45 -23.56
C ILE A 897 -44.63 -31.06 -22.22
N ILE A 898 -44.46 -30.33 -21.11
CA ILE A 898 -44.97 -30.70 -19.78
C ILE A 898 -46.50 -30.72 -19.78
N ASP A 899 -47.14 -29.71 -20.38
CA ASP A 899 -48.60 -29.63 -20.53
C ASP A 899 -49.19 -30.72 -21.44
N SER A 900 -48.43 -31.16 -22.44
CA SER A 900 -48.83 -32.18 -23.42
C SER A 900 -48.44 -33.60 -23.00
N ASN A 901 -47.75 -33.74 -21.86
CA ASN A 901 -47.26 -34.99 -21.27
C ASN A 901 -46.47 -35.90 -22.24
N ASN A 902 -45.71 -35.29 -23.15
CA ASN A 902 -44.93 -36.02 -24.15
C ASN A 902 -43.47 -36.16 -23.71
N ASN A 903 -43.14 -37.24 -22.98
CA ASN A 903 -41.81 -37.53 -22.42
C ASN A 903 -41.08 -36.29 -21.82
N PRO A 904 -41.70 -35.57 -20.86
CA PRO A 904 -41.13 -34.36 -20.28
C PRO A 904 -39.78 -34.59 -19.56
N GLU A 905 -39.56 -35.75 -18.94
CA GLU A 905 -38.26 -36.10 -18.36
C GLU A 905 -37.13 -36.12 -19.40
N HIS A 906 -37.38 -36.63 -20.61
CA HIS A 906 -36.36 -36.65 -21.67
C HIS A 906 -35.97 -35.23 -22.09
N PHE A 907 -36.96 -34.35 -22.28
CA PHE A 907 -36.70 -32.96 -22.62
C PHE A 907 -35.91 -32.24 -21.51
N LEU A 908 -36.32 -32.42 -20.24
CA LEU A 908 -35.65 -31.80 -19.10
C LEU A 908 -34.22 -32.30 -18.88
N THR A 909 -33.91 -33.53 -19.30
CA THR A 909 -32.56 -34.09 -19.12
C THR A 909 -31.65 -33.85 -20.32
N THR A 910 -32.18 -33.88 -21.54
CA THR A 910 -31.39 -33.83 -22.79
C THR A 910 -31.17 -32.41 -23.30
N ASN A 911 -32.06 -31.45 -22.99
CA ASN A 911 -31.95 -30.10 -23.52
C ASN A 911 -31.07 -29.19 -22.62
N PRO A 912 -29.95 -28.64 -23.13
CA PRO A 912 -29.03 -27.83 -22.34
C PRO A 912 -29.35 -26.32 -22.34
N PHE A 913 -30.44 -25.86 -22.97
CA PHE A 913 -30.66 -24.42 -23.18
C PHE A 913 -31.87 -23.82 -22.42
N TYR A 914 -32.67 -24.63 -21.72
CA TYR A 914 -33.76 -24.09 -20.88
C TYR A 914 -33.26 -23.61 -19.51
N ASP A 915 -33.92 -22.61 -18.93
CA ASP A 915 -33.70 -22.13 -17.57
C ASP A 915 -34.42 -23.04 -16.57
N SER A 916 -33.61 -23.69 -15.74
CA SER A 916 -34.05 -24.63 -14.72
C SER A 916 -34.90 -24.00 -13.62
N ARG A 917 -34.74 -22.70 -13.33
CA ARG A 917 -35.53 -22.02 -12.29
C ARG A 917 -36.95 -21.70 -12.74
N VAL A 918 -37.09 -21.21 -13.97
CA VAL A 918 -38.40 -20.83 -14.55
C VAL A 918 -39.23 -22.07 -14.85
N VAL A 919 -38.63 -23.06 -15.51
CA VAL A 919 -39.32 -24.32 -15.81
C VAL A 919 -39.55 -25.12 -14.53
N GLY A 920 -38.59 -25.14 -13.59
CA GLY A 920 -38.75 -25.77 -12.28
C GLY A 920 -39.94 -25.23 -11.50
N LYS A 921 -40.11 -23.91 -11.43
CA LYS A 921 -41.22 -23.27 -10.71
C LYS A 921 -42.58 -23.54 -11.37
N TYR A 922 -42.58 -23.72 -12.68
CA TYR A 922 -43.77 -24.14 -13.42
C TYR A 922 -44.11 -25.61 -13.13
N CYS A 923 -43.09 -26.48 -13.09
CA CYS A 923 -43.24 -27.89 -12.69
C CYS A 923 -43.74 -28.02 -11.25
N GLU A 924 -43.32 -27.19 -10.29
CA GLU A 924 -43.76 -27.25 -8.88
C GLU A 924 -45.28 -27.30 -8.73
N LYS A 925 -46.01 -26.60 -9.60
CA LYS A 925 -47.48 -26.53 -9.57
C LYS A 925 -48.18 -27.75 -10.20
N ARG A 926 -47.49 -28.46 -11.10
CA ARG A 926 -48.09 -29.56 -11.89
C ARG A 926 -47.59 -30.92 -11.44
N ASP A 927 -46.28 -31.10 -11.40
CA ASP A 927 -45.62 -32.29 -10.90
C ASP A 927 -44.32 -31.89 -10.15
N PRO A 928 -44.36 -31.92 -8.80
CA PRO A 928 -43.20 -31.64 -7.96
C PRO A 928 -41.98 -32.53 -8.27
N THR A 929 -42.15 -33.73 -8.83
CA THR A 929 -41.01 -34.61 -9.16
C THR A 929 -40.26 -34.15 -10.41
N LEU A 930 -40.98 -33.65 -11.43
CA LEU A 930 -40.38 -33.01 -12.61
C LEU A 930 -39.67 -31.71 -12.24
N ALA A 931 -40.15 -31.00 -11.21
CA ALA A 931 -39.49 -29.81 -10.69
C ALA A 931 -38.10 -30.14 -10.12
N VAL A 932 -38.00 -31.25 -9.38
CA VAL A 932 -36.71 -31.73 -8.86
C VAL A 932 -35.74 -32.06 -9.99
N VAL A 933 -36.20 -32.66 -11.10
CA VAL A 933 -35.34 -32.95 -12.27
C VAL A 933 -34.82 -31.66 -12.91
N ALA A 934 -35.68 -30.66 -13.07
CA ALA A 934 -35.29 -29.36 -13.60
C ALA A 934 -34.28 -28.65 -12.68
N TYR A 935 -34.56 -28.53 -11.37
CA TYR A 935 -33.65 -27.89 -10.42
C TYR A 935 -32.32 -28.62 -10.26
N ARG A 936 -32.32 -29.96 -10.36
CA ARG A 936 -31.12 -30.79 -10.31
C ARG A 936 -30.16 -30.48 -11.45
N ARG A 937 -30.65 -30.21 -12.67
CA ARG A 937 -29.82 -29.79 -13.81
C ARG A 937 -29.20 -28.41 -13.58
N GLY A 938 -29.99 -27.46 -13.06
CA GLY A 938 -29.58 -26.07 -12.87
C GLY A 938 -28.79 -25.76 -11.59
N GLN A 939 -28.41 -26.77 -10.80
CA GLN A 939 -27.72 -26.59 -9.51
C GLN A 939 -28.42 -25.58 -8.58
N CYS A 940 -29.76 -25.60 -8.55
CA CYS A 940 -30.57 -24.70 -7.75
C CYS A 940 -30.89 -25.35 -6.39
N ASP A 941 -29.88 -25.40 -5.52
CA ASP A 941 -29.92 -26.19 -4.28
C ASP A 941 -31.00 -25.69 -3.30
N ASP A 942 -31.13 -24.36 -3.13
CA ASP A 942 -32.07 -23.77 -2.18
C ASP A 942 -33.53 -23.96 -2.63
N GLU A 943 -33.83 -23.81 -3.92
CA GLU A 943 -35.17 -24.05 -4.47
C GLU A 943 -35.56 -25.53 -4.39
N LEU A 944 -34.63 -26.44 -4.68
CA LEU A 944 -34.86 -27.89 -4.59
C LEU A 944 -35.15 -28.33 -3.14
N ILE A 945 -34.39 -27.83 -2.17
CA ILE A 945 -34.64 -28.10 -0.73
C ILE A 945 -36.03 -27.60 -0.33
N ASN A 946 -36.41 -26.39 -0.77
CA ASN A 946 -37.72 -25.82 -0.43
C ASN A 946 -38.88 -26.63 -1.01
N VAL A 947 -38.78 -27.08 -2.26
CA VAL A 947 -39.84 -27.87 -2.92
C VAL A 947 -39.96 -29.25 -2.30
N THR A 948 -38.82 -29.86 -1.98
CA THR A 948 -38.79 -31.20 -1.38
C THR A 948 -39.28 -31.19 0.06
N ASN A 949 -38.90 -30.20 0.88
CA ASN A 949 -39.42 -30.01 2.24
C ASN A 949 -40.94 -29.76 2.25
N LYS A 950 -41.44 -28.88 1.36
CA LYS A 950 -42.88 -28.56 1.29
C LYS A 950 -43.76 -29.73 0.88
N ASN A 951 -43.27 -30.60 0.00
CA ASN A 951 -44.03 -31.73 -0.54
C ASN A 951 -43.65 -33.08 0.09
N SER A 952 -42.86 -33.06 1.18
CA SER A 952 -42.37 -34.25 1.87
C SER A 952 -41.61 -35.25 0.97
N LEU A 953 -40.93 -34.75 -0.07
CA LEU A 953 -40.16 -35.55 -1.03
C LEU A 953 -38.73 -35.83 -0.53
N PHE A 954 -38.60 -36.20 0.74
CA PHE A 954 -37.33 -36.39 1.44
C PHE A 954 -36.45 -37.49 0.81
N LYS A 955 -37.06 -38.47 0.12
CA LYS A 955 -36.32 -39.50 -0.65
C LYS A 955 -35.54 -38.92 -1.83
N LEU A 956 -36.13 -37.99 -2.58
CA LEU A 956 -35.47 -37.33 -3.71
C LEU A 956 -34.44 -36.30 -3.23
N GLN A 957 -34.77 -35.59 -2.14
CA GLN A 957 -33.85 -34.69 -1.46
C GLN A 957 -32.60 -35.40 -0.95
N ALA A 958 -32.77 -36.55 -0.28
CA ALA A 958 -31.68 -37.36 0.21
C ALA A 958 -30.74 -37.81 -0.93
N ARG A 959 -31.30 -38.28 -2.05
CA ARG A 959 -30.50 -38.65 -3.25
C ARG A 959 -29.72 -37.46 -3.79
N TYR A 960 -30.35 -36.29 -3.87
CA TYR A 960 -29.71 -35.09 -4.39
C TYR A 960 -28.55 -34.59 -3.51
N VAL A 961 -28.78 -34.50 -2.19
CA VAL A 961 -27.76 -34.04 -1.23
C VAL A 961 -26.55 -34.99 -1.21
N VAL A 962 -26.79 -36.31 -1.28
CA VAL A 962 -25.73 -37.32 -1.35
C VAL A 962 -24.92 -37.22 -2.65
N GLU A 963 -25.58 -36.97 -3.79
CA GLU A 963 -24.89 -36.84 -5.07
C GLU A 963 -24.08 -35.55 -5.23
N ARG A 964 -24.55 -34.43 -4.65
CA ARG A 964 -23.88 -33.13 -4.75
C ARG A 964 -22.56 -33.07 -3.97
N MET A 965 -22.42 -33.86 -2.90
CA MET A 965 -21.21 -33.94 -2.05
C MET A 965 -20.71 -32.60 -1.50
N ASP A 966 -21.60 -31.60 -1.41
CA ASP A 966 -21.23 -30.24 -1.03
C ASP A 966 -21.38 -30.02 0.49
N GLY A 967 -20.31 -29.51 1.13
CA GLY A 967 -20.25 -29.30 2.57
C GLY A 967 -21.22 -28.24 3.06
N ASP A 968 -21.36 -27.13 2.33
CA ASP A 968 -22.26 -26.02 2.70
C ASP A 968 -23.73 -26.47 2.65
N LEU A 969 -24.05 -27.37 1.71
CA LEU A 969 -25.38 -27.98 1.59
C LEU A 969 -25.67 -28.91 2.77
N TRP A 970 -24.71 -29.74 3.16
CA TRP A 970 -24.82 -30.62 4.32
C TRP A 970 -25.02 -29.83 5.62
N ASP A 971 -24.25 -28.76 5.82
CA ASP A 971 -24.34 -27.93 7.02
C ASP A 971 -25.72 -27.26 7.14
N LYS A 972 -26.23 -26.66 6.06
CA LYS A 972 -27.57 -26.04 6.04
C LYS A 972 -28.67 -27.03 6.41
N VAL A 973 -28.55 -28.26 5.93
CA VAL A 973 -29.60 -29.26 6.03
C VAL A 973 -29.56 -30.02 7.36
N LEU A 974 -28.36 -30.20 7.94
CA LEU A 974 -28.14 -30.87 9.22
C LEU A 974 -28.18 -29.93 10.44
N GLN A 975 -28.50 -28.64 10.24
CA GLN A 975 -28.67 -27.66 11.33
C GLN A 975 -29.68 -28.13 12.39
N PRO A 976 -29.38 -27.98 13.69
CA PRO A 976 -30.29 -28.37 14.78
C PRO A 976 -31.62 -27.62 14.78
N GLU A 977 -31.68 -26.43 14.19
CA GLU A 977 -32.88 -25.60 14.06
C GLU A 977 -33.83 -26.07 12.93
N ASN A 978 -33.40 -26.99 12.07
CA ASN A 978 -34.21 -27.47 10.96
C ASN A 978 -35.26 -28.50 11.43
N GLU A 979 -36.54 -28.14 11.33
CA GLU A 979 -37.67 -28.99 11.74
C GLU A 979 -37.73 -30.35 11.00
N TYR A 980 -37.24 -30.41 9.76
CA TYR A 980 -37.28 -31.61 8.91
C TYR A 980 -36.01 -32.46 8.97
N ARG A 981 -35.03 -32.08 9.81
CA ARG A 981 -33.71 -32.73 9.95
C ARG A 981 -33.82 -34.25 10.12
N ARG A 982 -34.69 -34.71 11.03
CA ARG A 982 -34.82 -36.14 11.35
C ARG A 982 -35.38 -36.96 10.17
N GLN A 983 -36.41 -36.44 9.50
CA GLN A 983 -37.06 -37.12 8.37
C GLN A 983 -36.11 -37.26 7.18
N LEU A 984 -35.26 -36.26 6.96
CA LEU A 984 -34.23 -36.36 5.93
C LEU A 984 -33.12 -37.34 6.33
N ILE A 985 -32.61 -37.30 7.56
CA ILE A 985 -31.61 -38.25 8.07
C ILE A 985 -32.12 -39.70 7.89
N ASP A 986 -33.37 -39.97 8.27
CA ASP A 986 -33.98 -41.29 8.11
C ASP A 986 -34.00 -41.75 6.65
N GLN A 987 -34.28 -40.85 5.69
CA GLN A 987 -34.29 -41.17 4.25
C GLN A 987 -32.89 -41.27 3.63
N VAL A 988 -31.92 -40.49 4.13
CA VAL A 988 -30.50 -40.59 3.77
C VAL A 988 -29.96 -41.96 4.17
N VAL A 989 -30.25 -42.40 5.40
CA VAL A 989 -29.81 -43.70 5.94
C VAL A 989 -30.54 -44.88 5.30
N SER A 990 -31.87 -44.80 5.15
CA SER A 990 -32.66 -45.94 4.67
C SER A 990 -32.69 -46.11 3.15
N THR A 991 -32.44 -45.05 2.37
CA THR A 991 -32.75 -45.05 0.94
C THR A 991 -31.62 -44.53 0.05
N ALA A 992 -31.12 -43.31 0.28
CA ALA A 992 -30.19 -42.67 -0.67
C ALA A 992 -28.78 -43.29 -0.65
N LEU A 993 -28.25 -43.59 0.55
CA LEU A 993 -26.91 -44.16 0.69
C LEU A 993 -26.83 -45.67 0.36
N PRO A 994 -27.83 -46.51 0.67
CA PRO A 994 -27.87 -47.90 0.18
C PRO A 994 -27.94 -48.04 -1.35
N GLU A 995 -28.57 -47.09 -2.04
CA GLU A 995 -28.68 -47.08 -3.51
C GLU A 995 -27.45 -46.48 -4.21
N SER A 996 -26.66 -45.65 -3.52
CA SER A 996 -25.42 -45.08 -4.07
C SER A 996 -24.38 -46.17 -4.30
N LYS A 997 -23.68 -46.13 -5.44
CA LYS A 997 -22.57 -47.04 -5.78
C LYS A 997 -21.19 -46.34 -5.70
N SER A 998 -21.15 -45.07 -5.29
CA SER A 998 -19.92 -44.26 -5.25
C SER A 998 -19.34 -44.18 -3.83
N PRO A 999 -18.08 -44.62 -3.62
CA PRO A 999 -17.40 -44.51 -2.32
C PRO A 999 -17.26 -43.07 -1.81
N GLU A 1000 -17.14 -42.10 -2.71
CA GLU A 1000 -16.91 -40.68 -2.38
C GLU A 1000 -18.16 -40.05 -1.78
N GLN A 1001 -19.34 -40.40 -2.30
CA GLN A 1001 -20.63 -39.91 -1.80
C GLN A 1001 -20.91 -40.39 -0.37
N VAL A 1002 -20.58 -41.66 -0.09
CA VAL A 1002 -20.70 -42.24 1.25
C VAL A 1002 -19.71 -41.58 2.21
N SER A 1003 -18.47 -41.36 1.79
CA SER A 1003 -17.45 -40.68 2.61
C SER A 1003 -17.85 -39.24 2.95
N ALA A 1004 -18.37 -38.47 1.99
CA ALA A 1004 -18.84 -37.11 2.21
C ALA A 1004 -20.00 -37.05 3.22
N ALA A 1005 -20.97 -37.98 3.10
CA ALA A 1005 -22.08 -38.08 4.04
C ALA A 1005 -21.59 -38.47 5.45
N VAL A 1006 -20.69 -39.45 5.57
CA VAL A 1006 -20.11 -39.86 6.87
C VAL A 1006 -19.39 -38.69 7.55
N LYS A 1007 -18.60 -37.92 6.79
CA LYS A 1007 -17.91 -36.73 7.30
C LYS A 1007 -18.89 -35.67 7.80
N ALA A 1008 -19.97 -35.41 7.05
CA ALA A 1008 -21.00 -34.47 7.45
C ALA A 1008 -21.71 -34.90 8.74
N PHE A 1009 -22.02 -36.19 8.90
CA PHE A 1009 -22.64 -36.73 10.11
C PHE A 1009 -21.71 -36.70 11.33
N MET A 1010 -20.40 -36.92 11.13
CA MET A 1010 -19.40 -36.75 12.19
C MET A 1010 -19.29 -35.29 12.65
N THR A 1011 -19.26 -34.34 11.72
CA THR A 1011 -19.24 -32.90 12.05
C THR A 1011 -20.51 -32.46 12.77
N ALA A 1012 -21.66 -33.08 12.45
CA ALA A 1012 -22.96 -32.78 13.06
C ALA A 1012 -23.24 -33.54 14.38
N ASP A 1013 -22.26 -34.28 14.92
CA ASP A 1013 -22.30 -35.02 16.19
C ASP A 1013 -23.45 -36.03 16.31
N LEU A 1014 -23.60 -36.91 15.31
CA LEU A 1014 -24.65 -37.94 15.24
C LEU A 1014 -24.07 -39.38 15.22
N PRO A 1015 -23.50 -39.89 16.34
CA PRO A 1015 -22.76 -41.15 16.34
C PRO A 1015 -23.64 -42.41 16.24
N HIS A 1016 -24.88 -42.40 16.73
CA HIS A 1016 -25.77 -43.58 16.70
C HIS A 1016 -26.33 -43.82 15.30
N GLU A 1017 -26.74 -42.76 14.62
CA GLU A 1017 -27.21 -42.77 13.24
C GLU A 1017 -26.07 -43.14 12.27
N LEU A 1018 -24.84 -42.72 12.58
CA LEU A 1018 -23.64 -43.10 11.82
C LEU A 1018 -23.34 -44.60 11.93
N ILE A 1019 -23.49 -45.20 13.12
CA ILE A 1019 -23.32 -46.65 13.30
C ILE A 1019 -24.39 -47.41 12.51
N GLU A 1020 -25.66 -47.03 12.61
CA GLU A 1020 -26.75 -47.71 11.88
C GLU A 1020 -26.55 -47.62 10.36
N LEU A 1021 -26.07 -46.48 9.88
CA LEU A 1021 -25.70 -46.27 8.47
C LEU A 1021 -24.56 -47.21 8.05
N LEU A 1022 -23.44 -47.14 8.77
CA LEU A 1022 -22.23 -47.88 8.43
C LEU A 1022 -22.46 -49.39 8.53
N GLU A 1023 -23.25 -49.87 9.49
CA GLU A 1023 -23.67 -51.28 9.57
C GLU A 1023 -24.43 -51.72 8.31
N LYS A 1024 -25.44 -50.95 7.86
CA LYS A 1024 -26.21 -51.30 6.65
C LYS A 1024 -25.36 -51.27 5.38
N ILE A 1025 -24.48 -50.28 5.24
CA ILE A 1025 -23.64 -50.14 4.03
C ILE A 1025 -22.52 -51.19 4.00
N VAL A 1026 -21.85 -51.44 5.13
CA VAL A 1026 -20.68 -52.32 5.18
C VAL A 1026 -21.08 -53.79 5.31
N LEU A 1027 -22.11 -54.12 6.09
CA LEU A 1027 -22.51 -55.52 6.34
C LEU A 1027 -23.58 -56.04 5.38
N GLN A 1028 -24.47 -55.19 4.85
CA GLN A 1028 -25.60 -55.64 4.01
C GLN A 1028 -25.42 -55.32 2.51
N ASN A 1029 -24.59 -54.35 2.13
CA ASN A 1029 -24.40 -53.95 0.73
C ASN A 1029 -23.06 -54.43 0.16
N SER A 1030 -23.11 -55.37 -0.80
CA SER A 1030 -21.93 -56.07 -1.34
C SER A 1030 -20.96 -55.19 -2.13
N ALA A 1031 -21.33 -53.96 -2.48
CA ALA A 1031 -20.47 -53.03 -3.23
C ALA A 1031 -19.44 -52.29 -2.34
N PHE A 1032 -19.74 -52.13 -1.05
CA PHE A 1032 -18.91 -51.38 -0.09
C PHE A 1032 -18.40 -52.22 1.06
N SER A 1033 -18.86 -53.47 1.16
CA SER A 1033 -18.35 -54.45 2.11
C SER A 1033 -16.86 -54.69 1.98
N GLY A 1034 -16.21 -54.30 0.87
CA GLY A 1034 -14.75 -54.36 0.68
C GLY A 1034 -14.01 -53.03 0.84
N ASN A 1035 -14.64 -51.94 1.29
CA ASN A 1035 -13.98 -50.63 1.36
C ASN A 1035 -13.23 -50.41 2.69
N PHE A 1036 -11.91 -50.34 2.60
CA PHE A 1036 -10.98 -50.24 3.73
C PHE A 1036 -11.30 -49.10 4.71
N ASN A 1037 -11.56 -47.90 4.19
CA ASN A 1037 -11.79 -46.73 5.02
C ASN A 1037 -13.12 -46.80 5.77
N LEU A 1038 -14.16 -47.36 5.16
CA LEU A 1038 -15.49 -47.46 5.77
C LEU A 1038 -15.53 -48.54 6.86
N GLN A 1039 -14.81 -49.65 6.67
CA GLN A 1039 -14.66 -50.67 7.71
C GLN A 1039 -13.89 -50.12 8.92
N ASN A 1040 -12.81 -49.37 8.69
CA ASN A 1040 -12.08 -48.67 9.76
C ASN A 1040 -13.00 -47.72 10.53
N LEU A 1041 -13.75 -46.89 9.83
CA LEU A 1041 -14.68 -45.94 10.44
C LEU A 1041 -15.77 -46.65 11.26
N LEU A 1042 -16.32 -47.77 10.79
CA LEU A 1042 -17.32 -48.54 11.53
C LEU A 1042 -16.74 -49.07 12.85
N ILE A 1043 -15.56 -49.69 12.81
CA ILE A 1043 -14.95 -50.27 14.03
C ILE A 1043 -14.54 -49.16 14.99
N LEU A 1044 -13.89 -48.09 14.52
CA LEU A 1044 -13.46 -46.97 15.37
C LEU A 1044 -14.65 -46.22 15.99
N THR A 1045 -15.75 -46.06 15.27
CA THR A 1045 -16.97 -45.44 15.80
C THR A 1045 -17.65 -46.37 16.82
N ALA A 1046 -17.68 -47.68 16.54
CA ALA A 1046 -18.21 -48.68 17.47
C ALA A 1046 -17.39 -48.75 18.78
N ILE A 1047 -16.06 -48.70 18.71
CA ILE A 1047 -15.20 -48.65 19.91
C ILE A 1047 -15.56 -47.46 20.81
N LYS A 1048 -15.92 -46.31 20.22
CA LYS A 1048 -16.26 -45.10 20.97
C LYS A 1048 -17.71 -45.07 21.50
N ALA A 1049 -18.67 -45.63 20.76
CA ALA A 1049 -20.09 -45.46 21.07
C ALA A 1049 -20.84 -46.74 21.46
N ASP A 1050 -20.45 -47.93 20.98
CA ASP A 1050 -21.01 -49.23 21.39
C ASP A 1050 -19.97 -50.38 21.33
N PRO A 1051 -19.15 -50.55 22.39
CA PRO A 1051 -18.08 -51.54 22.44
C PRO A 1051 -18.55 -52.99 22.29
N SER A 1052 -19.82 -53.28 22.60
CA SER A 1052 -20.36 -54.65 22.61
C SER A 1052 -20.40 -55.31 21.23
N ARG A 1053 -20.42 -54.51 20.16
CA ARG A 1053 -20.51 -54.97 18.76
C ARG A 1053 -19.16 -55.10 18.07
N VAL A 1054 -18.09 -54.62 18.68
CA VAL A 1054 -16.75 -54.56 18.08
C VAL A 1054 -16.25 -55.96 17.73
N MET A 1055 -16.43 -56.94 18.61
CA MET A 1055 -16.01 -58.33 18.35
C MET A 1055 -16.75 -58.96 17.17
N ASP A 1056 -18.05 -58.69 17.03
CA ASP A 1056 -18.84 -59.16 15.89
C ASP A 1056 -18.37 -58.54 14.57
N TYR A 1057 -17.94 -57.28 14.57
CA TYR A 1057 -17.37 -56.61 13.40
C TYR A 1057 -15.99 -57.14 13.04
N VAL A 1058 -15.10 -57.31 14.02
CA VAL A 1058 -13.77 -57.90 13.80
C VAL A 1058 -13.88 -59.29 13.17
N ASN A 1059 -14.85 -60.10 13.61
CA ASN A 1059 -15.06 -61.43 13.05
C ASN A 1059 -15.59 -61.41 11.61
N ARG A 1060 -16.49 -60.47 11.28
CA ARG A 1060 -17.17 -60.41 9.98
C ARG A 1060 -16.46 -59.59 8.90
N LEU A 1061 -15.58 -58.67 9.30
CA LEU A 1061 -14.90 -57.73 8.41
C LEU A 1061 -13.45 -58.16 8.19
N ASP A 1062 -12.97 -58.13 6.95
CA ASP A 1062 -11.63 -58.64 6.59
C ASP A 1062 -10.69 -57.56 6.03
N ASN A 1063 -11.22 -56.38 5.65
CA ASN A 1063 -10.46 -55.36 4.93
C ASN A 1063 -10.44 -54.06 5.73
N PHE A 1064 -9.75 -54.05 6.86
CA PHE A 1064 -9.56 -52.89 7.72
C PHE A 1064 -8.11 -52.82 8.22
N ASP A 1065 -7.69 -51.72 8.81
CA ASP A 1065 -6.32 -51.48 9.28
C ASP A 1065 -6.09 -52.25 10.59
N GLY A 1066 -5.64 -53.51 10.46
CA GLY A 1066 -5.34 -54.37 11.60
C GLY A 1066 -4.44 -53.71 12.66
N PRO A 1067 -3.27 -53.13 12.29
CA PRO A 1067 -2.40 -52.43 13.24
C PRO A 1067 -3.09 -51.25 13.94
N ALA A 1068 -3.66 -50.31 13.18
CA ALA A 1068 -4.18 -49.06 13.76
C ALA A 1068 -5.44 -49.30 14.60
N VAL A 1069 -6.33 -50.18 14.14
CA VAL A 1069 -7.55 -50.52 14.88
C VAL A 1069 -7.22 -51.38 16.10
N GLY A 1070 -6.23 -52.27 15.99
CA GLY A 1070 -5.74 -53.09 17.09
C GLY A 1070 -5.17 -52.23 18.23
N GLU A 1071 -4.34 -51.23 17.91
CA GLU A 1071 -3.80 -50.30 18.91
C GLU A 1071 -4.91 -49.49 19.61
N VAL A 1072 -5.86 -48.94 18.85
CA VAL A 1072 -7.00 -48.19 19.42
C VAL A 1072 -7.88 -49.09 20.30
N ALA A 1073 -8.02 -50.38 19.96
CA ALA A 1073 -8.73 -51.35 20.79
C ALA A 1073 -7.98 -51.65 22.11
N VAL A 1074 -6.63 -51.71 22.08
CA VAL A 1074 -5.81 -51.82 23.30
C VAL A 1074 -5.97 -50.59 24.19
N GLU A 1075 -5.95 -49.39 23.62
CA GLU A 1075 -6.19 -48.14 24.35
C GLU A 1075 -7.59 -48.11 24.99
N ALA A 1076 -8.59 -48.65 24.29
CA ALA A 1076 -9.97 -48.77 24.77
C ALA A 1076 -10.21 -49.95 25.74
N GLN A 1077 -9.16 -50.68 26.13
CA GLN A 1077 -9.21 -51.84 27.05
C GLN A 1077 -9.99 -53.07 26.50
N LEU A 1078 -10.13 -53.18 25.18
CA LEU A 1078 -10.77 -54.32 24.49
C LEU A 1078 -9.71 -55.33 24.05
N TYR A 1079 -9.10 -56.04 25.02
CA TYR A 1079 -7.90 -56.86 24.79
C TYR A 1079 -8.14 -58.15 24.01
N GLU A 1080 -9.30 -58.80 24.18
CA GLU A 1080 -9.63 -60.03 23.42
C GLU A 1080 -9.97 -59.70 21.96
N GLU A 1081 -10.63 -58.56 21.73
CA GLU A 1081 -10.88 -57.99 20.40
C GLU A 1081 -9.56 -57.59 19.72
N ALA A 1082 -8.65 -56.91 20.44
CA ALA A 1082 -7.33 -56.56 19.93
C ALA A 1082 -6.50 -57.80 19.58
N PHE A 1083 -6.51 -58.83 20.43
CA PHE A 1083 -5.85 -60.11 20.14
C PHE A 1083 -6.42 -60.77 18.88
N ALA A 1084 -7.74 -60.80 18.73
CA ALA A 1084 -8.40 -61.33 17.54
C ALA A 1084 -8.05 -60.55 16.27
N ILE A 1085 -7.94 -59.21 16.36
CA ILE A 1085 -7.51 -58.34 15.25
C ILE A 1085 -6.07 -58.67 14.85
N PHE A 1086 -5.11 -58.61 15.77
CA PHE A 1086 -3.70 -58.86 15.43
C PHE A 1086 -3.47 -60.27 14.88
N LYS A 1087 -4.17 -61.26 15.44
CA LYS A 1087 -4.19 -62.64 14.93
C LYS A 1087 -4.74 -62.75 13.51
N LYS A 1088 -5.77 -61.97 13.17
CA LYS A 1088 -6.41 -62.00 11.85
C LYS A 1088 -5.53 -61.40 10.75
N PHE A 1089 -4.71 -60.41 11.09
CA PHE A 1089 -3.81 -59.73 10.14
C PHE A 1089 -2.38 -60.29 10.11
N ASN A 1090 -2.14 -61.47 10.70
CA ASN A 1090 -0.82 -62.12 10.79
C ASN A 1090 0.25 -61.26 11.49
N LEU A 1091 -0.15 -60.37 12.41
CA LEU A 1091 0.75 -59.58 13.23
C LEU A 1091 1.09 -60.36 14.50
N ASN A 1092 1.81 -61.46 14.31
CA ASN A 1092 1.96 -62.50 15.32
C ASN A 1092 2.71 -62.01 16.57
N VAL A 1093 3.70 -61.13 16.41
CA VAL A 1093 4.45 -60.54 17.53
C VAL A 1093 3.53 -59.67 18.40
N GLN A 1094 2.77 -58.76 17.79
CA GLN A 1094 1.83 -57.89 18.50
C GLN A 1094 0.68 -58.68 19.14
N ALA A 1095 0.21 -59.75 18.49
CA ALA A 1095 -0.80 -60.64 19.04
C ALA A 1095 -0.29 -61.36 20.31
N VAL A 1096 0.96 -61.81 20.28
CA VAL A 1096 1.62 -62.48 21.43
C VAL A 1096 1.91 -61.48 22.54
N ASP A 1097 2.35 -60.28 22.21
CA ASP A 1097 2.56 -59.22 23.20
C ASP A 1097 1.26 -58.85 23.93
N VAL A 1098 0.11 -58.82 23.23
CA VAL A 1098 -1.20 -58.63 23.88
C VAL A 1098 -1.54 -59.80 24.82
N LEU A 1099 -1.22 -61.05 24.44
CA LEU A 1099 -1.41 -62.21 25.32
C LEU A 1099 -0.50 -62.19 26.55
N LEU A 1100 0.75 -61.75 26.39
CA LEU A 1100 1.78 -61.77 27.44
C LEU A 1100 1.67 -60.57 28.39
N ASP A 1101 1.52 -59.35 27.86
CA ASP A 1101 1.57 -58.13 28.65
C ASP A 1101 0.19 -57.72 29.20
N ASN A 1102 -0.87 -57.86 28.39
CA ASN A 1102 -2.23 -57.40 28.75
C ASN A 1102 -3.10 -58.51 29.34
N ILE A 1103 -3.16 -59.69 28.70
CA ILE A 1103 -3.97 -60.83 29.16
C ILE A 1103 -3.21 -61.70 30.18
N ARG A 1104 -1.87 -61.67 30.14
CA ARG A 1104 -0.94 -62.43 31.02
C ARG A 1104 -1.18 -63.94 31.03
N SER A 1105 -1.42 -64.52 29.86
CA SER A 1105 -1.60 -65.98 29.71
C SER A 1105 -0.46 -66.58 28.88
N ILE A 1106 0.55 -67.11 29.58
CA ILE A 1106 1.72 -67.73 28.95
C ILE A 1106 1.32 -69.01 28.21
N ASP A 1107 0.44 -69.83 28.77
CA ASP A 1107 -0.04 -71.06 28.13
C ASP A 1107 -0.70 -70.78 26.76
N ARG A 1108 -1.55 -69.73 26.67
CA ARG A 1108 -2.16 -69.31 25.39
C ARG A 1108 -1.13 -68.74 24.42
N ALA A 1109 -0.11 -68.04 24.93
CA ALA A 1109 0.97 -67.49 24.11
C ALA A 1109 1.89 -68.60 23.57
N GLU A 1110 2.14 -69.64 24.36
CA GLU A 1110 2.92 -70.81 23.96
C GLU A 1110 2.15 -71.67 22.94
N GLU A 1111 0.88 -71.97 23.18
CA GLU A 1111 0.02 -72.63 22.18
C GLU A 1111 -0.05 -71.86 20.87
N PHE A 1112 -0.06 -70.53 20.93
CA PHE A 1112 -0.02 -69.67 19.77
C PHE A 1112 1.34 -69.71 19.06
N ALA A 1113 2.45 -69.69 19.81
CA ALA A 1113 3.80 -69.83 19.27
C ALA A 1113 4.01 -71.19 18.58
N PHE A 1114 3.49 -72.28 19.15
CA PHE A 1114 3.47 -73.61 18.53
C PHE A 1114 2.67 -73.66 17.23
N ARG A 1115 1.62 -72.85 17.11
CA ARG A 1115 0.80 -72.80 15.89
C ARG A 1115 1.47 -71.99 14.78
N VAL A 1116 2.17 -70.92 15.15
CA VAL A 1116 2.76 -69.97 14.20
C VAL A 1116 4.17 -70.38 13.75
N GLU A 1117 4.94 -71.03 14.65
CA GLU A 1117 6.32 -71.50 14.39
C GLU A 1117 7.26 -70.40 13.84
N GLU A 1118 7.13 -69.16 14.32
CA GLU A 1118 8.01 -68.04 13.96
C GLU A 1118 9.06 -67.75 15.06
N ASP A 1119 10.31 -67.59 14.66
CA ASP A 1119 11.45 -67.33 15.56
C ASP A 1119 11.24 -66.10 16.46
N ALA A 1120 10.69 -65.02 15.89
CA ALA A 1120 10.44 -63.77 16.61
C ALA A 1120 9.36 -63.92 17.70
N VAL A 1121 8.37 -64.78 17.47
CA VAL A 1121 7.31 -65.08 18.45
C VAL A 1121 7.86 -65.93 19.59
N TRP A 1122 8.65 -66.96 19.26
CA TRP A 1122 9.32 -67.80 20.26
C TRP A 1122 10.30 -66.99 21.12
N SER A 1123 11.00 -66.00 20.56
CA SER A 1123 11.88 -65.10 21.34
C SER A 1123 11.08 -64.27 22.36
N GLN A 1124 9.89 -63.76 22.03
CA GLN A 1124 9.06 -63.01 22.98
C GLN A 1124 8.46 -63.91 24.07
N VAL A 1125 7.98 -65.10 23.71
CA VAL A 1125 7.50 -66.10 24.69
C VAL A 1125 8.63 -66.51 25.63
N ALA A 1126 9.84 -66.77 25.10
CA ALA A 1126 11.01 -67.13 25.88
C ALA A 1126 11.41 -66.02 26.88
N LYS A 1127 11.33 -64.75 26.47
CA LYS A 1127 11.57 -63.60 27.35
C LYS A 1127 10.54 -63.52 28.47
N ALA A 1128 9.27 -63.76 28.18
CA ALA A 1128 8.22 -63.76 29.19
C ALA A 1128 8.36 -64.95 30.16
N GLN A 1129 8.65 -66.15 29.66
CA GLN A 1129 8.94 -67.34 30.47
C GLN A 1129 10.15 -67.11 31.38
N LEU A 1130 11.21 -66.46 30.89
CA LEU A 1130 12.40 -66.12 31.68
C LEU A 1130 12.07 -65.13 32.82
N ARG A 1131 11.18 -64.15 32.58
CA ARG A 1131 10.74 -63.19 33.61
C ARG A 1131 9.93 -63.85 34.72
N GLU A 1132 9.16 -64.87 34.40
CA GLU A 1132 8.31 -65.61 35.36
C GLU A 1132 9.06 -66.78 36.03
N GLY A 1133 10.35 -66.95 35.74
CA GLY A 1133 11.23 -67.93 36.39
C GLY A 1133 11.13 -69.35 35.82
N LEU A 1134 10.46 -69.55 34.69
CA LEU A 1134 10.34 -70.84 33.98
C LEU A 1134 11.58 -71.07 33.10
N VAL A 1135 12.74 -71.24 33.74
CA VAL A 1135 14.05 -71.19 33.06
C VAL A 1135 14.26 -72.32 32.05
N SER A 1136 13.87 -73.56 32.36
CA SER A 1136 14.02 -74.69 31.43
C SER A 1136 13.18 -74.51 30.16
N GLU A 1137 11.92 -74.08 30.31
CA GLU A 1137 10.99 -73.84 29.20
C GLU A 1137 11.44 -72.62 28.38
N ALA A 1138 11.90 -71.55 29.04
CA ALA A 1138 12.47 -70.38 28.37
C ALA A 1138 13.71 -70.74 27.54
N ILE A 1139 14.60 -71.60 28.06
CA ILE A 1139 15.77 -72.08 27.32
C ILE A 1139 15.34 -72.88 26.09
N GLU A 1140 14.37 -73.79 26.21
CA GLU A 1140 13.85 -74.53 25.05
C GLU A 1140 13.22 -73.59 24.00
N SER A 1141 12.45 -72.60 24.44
CA SER A 1141 11.86 -71.57 23.57
C SER A 1141 12.92 -70.71 22.88
N PHE A 1142 14.00 -70.32 23.58
CA PHE A 1142 15.14 -69.59 22.99
C PHE A 1142 15.94 -70.45 21.99
N ILE A 1143 16.09 -71.75 22.26
CA ILE A 1143 16.72 -72.69 21.32
C ILE A 1143 15.87 -72.82 20.05
N ARG A 1144 14.55 -72.90 20.17
CA ARG A 1144 13.63 -72.94 19.02
C ARG A 1144 13.62 -71.63 18.23
N ALA A 1145 13.74 -70.49 18.92
CA ALA A 1145 13.88 -69.18 18.30
C ALA A 1145 15.27 -68.95 17.65
N ASP A 1146 16.23 -69.86 17.84
CA ASP A 1146 17.62 -69.72 17.42
C ASP A 1146 18.22 -68.35 17.87
N ASP A 1147 17.79 -67.84 19.03
CA ASP A 1147 18.08 -66.48 19.49
C ASP A 1147 19.30 -66.43 20.41
N ALA A 1148 20.38 -65.87 19.88
CA ALA A 1148 21.67 -65.71 20.57
C ALA A 1148 21.84 -64.33 21.22
N ALA A 1149 20.86 -63.42 21.18
CA ALA A 1149 21.04 -62.04 21.61
C ALA A 1149 21.04 -61.86 23.14
N HIS A 1150 20.31 -62.73 23.87
CA HIS A 1150 20.06 -62.58 25.32
C HIS A 1150 20.82 -63.59 26.19
N PHE A 1151 21.97 -64.10 25.71
CA PHE A 1151 22.70 -65.17 26.39
C PHE A 1151 23.16 -64.83 27.81
N LEU A 1152 23.45 -63.55 28.13
CA LEU A 1152 23.83 -63.13 29.48
C LEU A 1152 22.70 -63.27 30.51
N ASP A 1153 21.46 -62.99 30.10
CA ASP A 1153 20.28 -63.08 30.96
C ASP A 1153 19.90 -64.55 31.19
N VAL A 1154 20.04 -65.38 30.13
CA VAL A 1154 19.82 -66.84 30.21
C VAL A 1154 20.88 -67.52 31.08
N ILE A 1155 22.17 -67.15 30.96
CA ILE A 1155 23.25 -67.67 31.82
C ILE A 1155 22.94 -67.38 33.29
N ARG A 1156 22.60 -66.12 33.63
CA ARG A 1156 22.32 -65.74 35.02
C ARG A 1156 21.12 -66.49 35.57
N ALA A 1157 20.03 -66.56 34.81
CA ALA A 1157 18.82 -67.26 35.24
C ALA A 1157 19.05 -68.77 35.40
N ALA A 1158 19.86 -69.38 34.54
CA ALA A 1158 20.22 -70.79 34.64
C ALA A 1158 21.17 -71.10 35.80
N GLU A 1159 22.11 -70.19 36.12
CA GLU A 1159 22.95 -70.27 37.32
C GLU A 1159 22.11 -70.16 38.60
N GLU A 1160 21.16 -69.22 38.67
CA GLU A 1160 20.27 -69.04 39.82
C GLU A 1160 19.33 -70.25 40.01
N ALA A 1161 18.89 -70.87 38.92
CA ALA A 1161 18.03 -72.05 38.93
C ALA A 1161 18.78 -73.39 39.01
N ASN A 1162 20.13 -73.40 38.98
CA ASN A 1162 20.97 -74.60 38.91
C ASN A 1162 20.67 -75.55 37.73
N VAL A 1163 20.26 -75.03 36.57
CA VAL A 1163 19.89 -75.83 35.38
C VAL A 1163 21.00 -75.79 34.33
N TYR A 1164 22.11 -76.49 34.60
CA TYR A 1164 23.28 -76.49 33.72
C TYR A 1164 23.13 -77.40 32.48
N ASN A 1165 22.34 -78.47 32.55
CA ASN A 1165 22.16 -79.40 31.43
C ASN A 1165 21.50 -78.75 30.20
N ASP A 1166 20.47 -77.93 30.42
CA ASP A 1166 19.79 -77.23 29.32
C ASP A 1166 20.56 -75.98 28.89
N LEU A 1167 21.26 -75.32 29.83
CA LEU A 1167 22.18 -74.23 29.54
C LEU A 1167 23.29 -74.65 28.57
N VAL A 1168 23.87 -75.85 28.73
CA VAL A 1168 24.89 -76.38 27.79
C VAL A 1168 24.35 -76.47 26.37
N LYS A 1169 23.11 -76.96 26.18
CA LYS A 1169 22.49 -77.05 24.84
C LYS A 1169 22.32 -75.66 24.21
N TYR A 1170 21.89 -74.68 25.00
CA TYR A 1170 21.73 -73.30 24.56
C TYR A 1170 23.08 -72.62 24.25
N LEU A 1171 24.08 -72.75 25.13
CA LEU A 1171 25.42 -72.18 24.92
C LEU A 1171 26.12 -72.79 23.70
N LEU A 1172 25.89 -74.07 23.40
CA LEU A 1172 26.38 -74.70 22.16
C LEU A 1172 25.73 -74.11 20.90
N MET A 1173 24.42 -73.80 20.94
CA MET A 1173 23.75 -73.07 19.85
C MET A 1173 24.32 -71.65 19.71
N VAL A 1174 24.44 -70.89 20.81
CA VAL A 1174 25.00 -69.53 20.82
C VAL A 1174 26.43 -69.51 20.28
N ARG A 1175 27.26 -70.48 20.67
CA ARG A 1175 28.66 -70.60 20.21
C ARG A 1175 28.80 -70.82 18.70
N GLN A 1176 27.81 -71.43 18.05
CA GLN A 1176 27.82 -71.55 16.58
C GLN A 1176 27.65 -70.18 15.89
N LYS A 1177 26.99 -69.23 16.55
CA LYS A 1177 26.72 -67.88 16.03
C LYS A 1177 27.73 -66.83 16.50
N ALA A 1178 28.12 -66.85 17.78
CA ALA A 1178 29.01 -65.87 18.39
C ALA A 1178 30.05 -66.56 19.30
N ARG A 1179 31.34 -66.36 19.01
CA ARG A 1179 32.46 -66.88 19.82
C ARG A 1179 32.90 -65.82 20.82
N GLU A 1180 32.26 -65.80 21.98
CA GLU A 1180 32.59 -64.85 23.05
C GLU A 1180 33.31 -65.52 24.23
N PRO A 1181 34.29 -64.83 24.87
CA PRO A 1181 35.03 -65.37 26.01
C PRO A 1181 34.15 -65.82 27.17
N LYS A 1182 33.01 -65.15 27.39
CA LYS A 1182 32.09 -65.44 28.49
C LYS A 1182 31.22 -66.67 28.19
N VAL A 1183 30.82 -66.89 26.93
CA VAL A 1183 30.07 -68.09 26.50
C VAL A 1183 30.97 -69.32 26.57
N ASP A 1184 32.20 -69.24 26.05
CA ASP A 1184 33.16 -70.36 26.12
C ASP A 1184 33.57 -70.65 27.58
N GLY A 1185 33.71 -69.63 28.43
CA GLY A 1185 34.04 -69.78 29.85
C GLY A 1185 32.92 -70.43 30.67
N GLU A 1186 31.68 -69.97 30.49
CA GLU A 1186 30.51 -70.57 31.17
C GLU A 1186 30.19 -71.96 30.63
N LEU A 1187 30.50 -72.27 29.37
CA LEU A 1187 30.32 -73.62 28.83
C LEU A 1187 31.28 -74.63 29.49
N ILE A 1188 32.54 -74.24 29.73
CA ILE A 1188 33.50 -75.08 30.48
C ILE A 1188 33.01 -75.28 31.92
N PHE A 1189 32.56 -74.20 32.57
CA PHE A 1189 32.04 -74.26 33.93
C PHE A 1189 30.77 -75.13 34.03
N ALA A 1190 29.85 -75.00 33.07
CA ALA A 1190 28.64 -75.80 33.00
C ALA A 1190 28.96 -77.29 32.72
N TYR A 1191 29.96 -77.62 31.90
CA TYR A 1191 30.44 -79.00 31.72
C TYR A 1191 31.01 -79.60 33.01
N ALA A 1192 31.71 -78.80 33.81
CA ALA A 1192 32.27 -79.24 35.09
C ALA A 1192 31.17 -79.54 36.11
N LYS A 1193 30.11 -78.71 36.15
CA LYS A 1193 28.95 -78.91 37.03
C LYS A 1193 28.11 -80.14 36.70
N ILE A 1194 28.23 -80.68 35.48
CA ILE A 1194 27.52 -81.89 35.03
C ILE A 1194 28.44 -83.12 34.91
N ASP A 1195 29.65 -83.07 35.51
CA ASP A 1195 30.65 -84.13 35.53
C ASP A 1195 31.09 -84.64 34.13
N ARG A 1196 31.02 -83.79 33.09
CA ARG A 1196 31.44 -84.14 31.72
C ARG A 1196 32.90 -83.74 31.45
N LEU A 1197 33.81 -84.30 32.25
CA LEU A 1197 35.24 -83.99 32.21
C LEU A 1197 35.90 -84.27 30.85
N SER A 1198 35.48 -85.33 30.16
CA SER A 1198 35.97 -85.67 28.82
C SER A 1198 35.73 -84.54 27.80
N ASP A 1199 34.61 -83.84 27.94
CA ASP A 1199 34.22 -82.80 26.99
C ASP A 1199 34.93 -81.49 27.31
N ILE A 1200 35.33 -81.27 28.57
CA ILE A 1200 36.22 -80.16 28.96
C ILE A 1200 37.61 -80.37 28.33
N GLU A 1201 38.16 -81.58 28.45
CA GLU A 1201 39.45 -81.92 27.84
C GLU A 1201 39.41 -81.70 26.32
N GLU A 1202 38.36 -82.20 25.66
CA GLU A 1202 38.18 -82.02 24.22
C GLU A 1202 38.01 -80.53 23.86
N PHE A 1203 37.26 -79.77 24.66
CA PHE A 1203 37.00 -78.35 24.43
C PHE A 1203 38.25 -77.47 24.58
N ILE A 1204 39.11 -77.75 25.56
CA ILE A 1204 40.37 -77.03 25.78
C ILE A 1204 41.36 -77.32 24.64
N LEU A 1205 41.35 -78.54 24.09
CA LEU A 1205 42.17 -78.90 22.93
C LEU A 1205 41.71 -78.23 21.63
N MET A 1206 40.44 -77.81 21.55
CA MET A 1206 39.91 -77.03 20.42
C MET A 1206 40.24 -75.53 20.54
N PRO A 1207 40.28 -74.77 19.43
CA PRO A 1207 40.43 -73.32 19.46
C PRO A 1207 39.27 -72.65 20.24
N ASN A 1208 39.58 -72.10 21.42
CA ASN A 1208 38.63 -71.45 22.32
C ASN A 1208 39.09 -70.02 22.67
N VAL A 1209 38.15 -69.17 23.10
CA VAL A 1209 38.41 -67.78 23.51
C VAL A 1209 38.20 -67.60 25.03
N ALA A 1210 38.08 -68.70 25.77
CA ALA A 1210 37.82 -68.70 27.21
C ALA A 1210 39.02 -68.16 28.00
N ASN A 1211 38.73 -67.43 29.09
CA ASN A 1211 39.74 -67.10 30.08
C ASN A 1211 39.88 -68.24 31.09
N LEU A 1212 40.71 -69.23 30.74
CA LEU A 1212 40.90 -70.46 31.51
C LEU A 1212 41.34 -70.21 32.97
N GLN A 1213 42.08 -69.14 33.23
CA GLN A 1213 42.53 -68.79 34.57
C GLN A 1213 41.33 -68.46 35.48
N ASN A 1214 40.45 -67.57 35.02
CA ASN A 1214 39.26 -67.18 35.78
C ASN A 1214 38.27 -68.33 35.97
N VAL A 1215 38.14 -69.21 34.96
CA VAL A 1215 37.28 -70.40 35.06
C VAL A 1215 37.87 -71.39 36.05
N GLY A 1216 39.19 -71.62 36.02
CA GLY A 1216 39.90 -72.48 36.97
C GLY A 1216 39.82 -71.97 38.41
N ASP A 1217 40.00 -70.67 38.63
CA ASP A 1217 39.84 -70.05 39.96
C ASP A 1217 38.40 -70.25 40.48
N ARG A 1218 37.39 -70.09 39.60
CA ARG A 1218 35.98 -70.31 39.95
C ARG A 1218 35.65 -71.79 40.24
N LEU A 1219 36.22 -72.74 39.49
CA LEU A 1219 36.05 -74.18 39.74
C LEU A 1219 36.70 -74.61 41.05
N TYR A 1220 37.86 -74.03 41.37
CA TYR A 1220 38.57 -74.26 42.62
C TYR A 1220 37.78 -73.75 43.84
N ASP A 1221 37.21 -72.55 43.73
CA ASP A 1221 36.37 -71.94 44.79
C ASP A 1221 35.08 -72.75 45.03
N GLU A 1222 34.59 -73.49 44.03
CA GLU A 1222 33.40 -74.35 44.13
C GLU A 1222 33.72 -75.84 44.39
N GLU A 1223 34.95 -76.15 44.83
CA GLU A 1223 35.43 -77.49 45.24
C GLU A 1223 35.39 -78.58 44.14
N LEU A 1224 35.29 -78.19 42.86
CA LEU A 1224 35.29 -79.11 41.72
C LEU A 1224 36.73 -79.42 41.26
N TYR A 1225 37.52 -80.05 42.13
CA TYR A 1225 38.97 -80.23 41.92
C TYR A 1225 39.38 -81.21 40.80
N GLU A 1226 38.48 -82.10 40.38
CA GLU A 1226 38.75 -83.05 39.27
C GLU A 1226 38.58 -82.40 37.89
N ALA A 1227 37.80 -81.31 37.81
CA ALA A 1227 37.63 -80.47 36.63
C ALA A 1227 38.68 -79.35 36.62
#